data_AF-A0A1B9NMM6-F1
#
_entry.id   AF-A0A1B9NMM6-F1
#
_cell.length_a   1.000
_cell.length_b   1.000
_cell.length_c   1.000
_cell.angle_alpha   90.00
_cell.angle_beta   90.00
_cell.angle_gamma   90.00
#
_symmetry.space_group_name_H-M   'P 1'
#
loop_
_entity.id
_entity.type
_entity.pdbx_description
1 polymer ?
#
loop_
_entity_poly.entity_id
_entity_poly.type
_entity_poly.pdbx_seq_one_letter_code
_entity_poly.pdbx_strand_id
1 'polypeptide(L)'
;MTTITQNLPTLNHRVKYALLSGMRDFYDTVGKFLPNKEVIRTPVNPHALSPKMPQGLSYSEIKLWQVDTEDHNFRANYFSGLPDFLSSYFANEYIKLFRTKSRKSANTFLRKTLGGNIKSRLDLVNKQYEFIKPSALSINFSAEFESLPTFGRERIAELSVEIARYIDKLIQQLLADHEFCLSANEVNQLGLEYQLYKSVLNELDGINIVPPYFADYKNGKLTNENIVRALAKLTNEDWWYNKLKIRRDFQHEHLAIAVGQVQKKATPYASQSCQSEWKEQKRRNKKYLEQMAIENQETGEQIALDLQVYKSISNPAIRRAELMTRMRGFEDLADEMGYTGAFITLTAPSKYHSTYSKGGFVENWQGNNPRETQAYLCKVWSRIRAKLNREDIKFFGFRVAEPHHDGTPHWHILVFMRPEDLQTAFKVMWIYAMDEDGQEKGAAKNRFEFTMIDKEKGSATGYIAKYISKNIDGYALDNEVDDETGENLKETSKAVTAWASRWKIRQFQQLGGAPVTVWRELRRLKSQKVEDKIIDPVLASADVGDWAAYTNHQGGPMVLRKDLKVRLSYEEELNQYEETIKKIKGVFSPLSGLASFICTRLIKWKIVKKEKNKDLDLKKRAARTPWSSVNNCTQVKKSPQEDQREEIRKQLKIIGLPDDNFTINRLYLRESLKISENQWLKLDNTLDGVHLIVSNSPSRFKKPIKNDFVEFDF
;
A
#
# COMPACT_ATOMS: atom_id res chain seq x y z
N MET A 1 29.24 3.55 34.77
CA MET A 1 29.00 2.45 35.72
C MET A 1 28.11 2.98 36.83
N THR A 2 26.84 2.58 36.85
CA THR A 2 25.89 2.87 37.94
C THR A 2 24.87 1.74 37.96
N THR A 3 25.11 0.75 38.81
CA THR A 3 24.26 -0.41 39.03
C THR A 3 23.15 -0.04 40.02
N ILE A 4 21.90 -0.09 39.56
CA ILE A 4 20.70 -0.01 40.40
C ILE A 4 20.38 -1.43 40.87
N THR A 5 20.56 -1.70 42.16
CA THR A 5 20.08 -2.92 42.81
C THR A 5 18.62 -2.74 43.23
N GLN A 6 17.70 -3.45 42.58
CA GLN A 6 16.33 -3.59 43.04
C GLN A 6 16.26 -4.73 44.06
N ASN A 7 15.96 -4.41 45.32
CA ASN A 7 15.62 -5.39 46.35
C ASN A 7 14.22 -5.97 46.06
N LEU A 8 14.14 -7.27 45.82
CA LEU A 8 12.87 -8.00 45.75
C LEU A 8 12.23 -8.11 47.16
N PRO A 9 10.90 -8.08 47.27
CA PRO A 9 10.22 -8.17 48.56
C PRO A 9 10.37 -9.56 49.20
N THR A 10 10.56 -9.58 50.52
CA THR A 10 10.65 -10.80 51.33
C THR A 10 9.31 -11.54 51.36
N LEU A 11 9.31 -12.79 50.89
CA LEU A 11 8.15 -13.69 50.94
C LEU A 11 7.77 -14.04 52.38
N ASN A 12 6.50 -13.86 52.73
CA ASN A 12 5.93 -14.25 54.03
C ASN A 12 6.03 -15.78 54.23
N HIS A 13 6.36 -16.22 55.46
CA HIS A 13 6.47 -17.61 55.88
C HIS A 13 5.29 -18.52 55.44
N ARG A 14 4.07 -17.99 55.34
CA ARG A 14 2.89 -18.75 54.84
C ARG A 14 3.02 -19.15 53.38
N VAL A 15 3.57 -18.28 52.52
CA VAL A 15 3.76 -18.55 51.08
C VAL A 15 4.89 -19.56 50.87
N LYS A 16 5.94 -19.47 51.71
CA LYS A 16 7.07 -20.42 51.71
C LYS A 16 6.63 -21.84 52.08
N TYR A 17 5.71 -21.98 53.04
CA TYR A 17 5.17 -23.28 53.44
C TYR A 17 4.26 -23.91 52.37
N ALA A 18 3.41 -23.11 51.71
CA ALA A 18 2.55 -23.60 50.62
C ALA A 18 3.35 -24.08 49.40
N LEU A 19 4.44 -23.38 49.05
CA LEU A 19 5.36 -23.79 47.98
C LEU A 19 6.12 -25.09 48.32
N LEU A 20 6.59 -25.23 49.56
CA LEU A 20 7.29 -26.44 50.00
C LEU A 20 6.36 -27.66 50.11
N SER A 21 5.09 -27.45 50.49
CA SER A 21 4.09 -28.54 50.55
C SER A 21 3.68 -29.00 49.15
N GLY A 22 3.47 -28.08 48.20
CA GLY A 22 3.15 -28.42 46.81
C GLY A 22 4.30 -29.10 46.05
N MET A 23 5.56 -28.81 46.41
CA MET A 23 6.72 -29.51 45.87
C MET A 23 6.87 -30.93 46.42
N ARG A 24 6.45 -31.19 47.67
CA ARG A 24 6.50 -32.54 48.27
C ARG A 24 5.53 -33.50 47.60
N ASP A 25 4.30 -33.06 47.34
CA ASP A 25 3.30 -33.86 46.62
C ASP A 25 3.76 -34.21 45.19
N PHE A 26 4.50 -33.33 44.52
CA PHE A 26 5.05 -33.62 43.19
C PHE A 26 6.10 -34.74 43.20
N TYR A 27 6.95 -34.81 44.23
CA TYR A 27 7.98 -35.85 44.36
C TYR A 27 7.43 -37.19 44.85
N ASP A 28 6.41 -37.18 45.72
CA ASP A 28 5.82 -38.40 46.28
C ASP A 28 4.87 -39.12 45.29
N THR A 29 4.27 -38.39 44.33
CA THR A 29 3.27 -38.95 43.39
C THR A 29 3.85 -39.39 42.04
N VAL A 30 4.99 -38.84 41.61
CA VAL A 30 5.55 -39.10 40.25
C VAL A 30 6.82 -39.96 40.28
N GLY A 31 7.40 -40.21 41.46
CA GLY A 31 8.72 -40.83 41.64
C GLY A 31 8.78 -42.36 41.78
N LYS A 32 7.76 -43.14 41.40
CA LYS A 32 7.83 -44.62 41.48
C LYS A 32 7.84 -45.27 40.08
N PHE A 33 9.05 -45.65 39.68
CA PHE A 33 9.38 -46.49 38.53
C PHE A 33 8.60 -47.82 38.52
N LEU A 34 8.10 -48.22 37.34
CA LEU A 34 7.80 -49.61 36.97
C LEU A 34 9.03 -50.24 36.28
N PRO A 35 9.21 -51.58 36.31
CA PRO A 35 10.48 -52.24 36.05
C PRO A 35 10.88 -52.33 34.58
N ASN A 36 12.20 -52.41 34.38
CA ASN A 36 12.94 -52.57 33.14
C ASN A 36 12.38 -53.64 32.18
N LYS A 37 12.05 -53.24 30.95
CA LYS A 37 12.38 -54.06 29.77
C LYS A 37 13.89 -53.93 29.59
N GLU A 38 14.61 -55.06 29.56
CA GLU A 38 16.03 -55.07 29.20
C GLU A 38 16.23 -54.43 27.83
N VAL A 39 16.75 -53.20 27.85
CA VAL A 39 17.36 -52.61 26.67
C VAL A 39 18.73 -53.25 26.55
N ILE A 40 18.85 -54.22 25.64
CA ILE A 40 20.15 -54.68 25.15
C ILE A 40 20.85 -53.44 24.59
N ARG A 41 21.77 -52.87 25.37
CA ARG A 41 22.67 -51.82 24.91
C ARG A 41 23.75 -52.51 24.08
N THR A 42 23.62 -52.43 22.77
CA THR A 42 24.74 -52.69 21.86
C THR A 42 25.92 -51.81 22.31
N PRO A 43 27.13 -52.35 22.50
CA PRO A 43 28.27 -51.56 22.93
C PRO A 43 28.54 -50.45 21.91
N VAL A 44 28.39 -49.19 22.33
CA VAL A 44 28.81 -48.05 21.53
C VAL A 44 30.34 -48.04 21.54
N ASN A 45 30.92 -48.28 20.37
CA ASN A 45 32.34 -48.18 20.12
C ASN A 45 32.86 -46.78 20.53
N PRO A 46 33.85 -46.65 21.44
CA PRO A 46 34.35 -45.36 21.92
C PRO A 46 35.05 -44.49 20.88
N HIS A 47 35.16 -44.94 19.62
CA HIS A 47 35.80 -44.19 18.53
C HIS A 47 34.88 -43.51 17.53
N ALA A 48 33.56 -43.45 17.75
CA ALA A 48 32.70 -42.59 16.92
C ALA A 48 32.79 -41.14 17.43
N LEU A 49 33.88 -40.44 17.08
CA LEU A 49 33.94 -38.98 17.14
C LEU A 49 32.77 -38.44 16.33
N SER A 50 31.70 -37.98 17.00
CA SER A 50 30.67 -37.18 16.34
C SER A 50 31.38 -36.05 15.60
N PRO A 51 31.15 -35.88 14.28
CA PRO A 51 31.93 -34.96 13.48
C PRO A 51 31.89 -33.57 14.11
N LYS A 52 33.05 -32.91 14.20
CA LYS A 52 33.12 -31.54 14.71
C LYS A 52 32.42 -30.62 13.72
N MET A 53 31.60 -29.69 14.23
CA MET A 53 30.93 -28.69 13.41
C MET A 53 31.98 -27.87 12.65
N PRO A 54 31.88 -27.76 11.31
CA PRO A 54 32.78 -26.92 10.52
C PRO A 54 32.78 -25.46 11.01
N GLN A 55 33.93 -24.79 10.90
CA GLN A 55 34.04 -23.36 11.17
C GLN A 55 33.56 -22.54 9.97
N GLY A 56 33.04 -21.34 10.21
CA GLY A 56 32.59 -20.43 9.15
C GLY A 56 31.21 -20.73 8.55
N LEU A 57 30.42 -21.62 9.17
CA LEU A 57 29.05 -21.90 8.72
C LEU A 57 28.13 -20.70 8.92
N SER A 58 27.25 -20.46 7.94
CA SER A 58 26.13 -19.53 8.09
C SER A 58 25.20 -19.94 9.22
N TYR A 59 24.36 -19.00 9.70
CA TYR A 59 23.36 -19.32 10.71
C TYR A 59 22.38 -20.41 10.23
N SER A 60 22.04 -20.39 8.94
CA SER A 60 21.20 -21.41 8.30
C SER A 60 21.88 -22.78 8.25
N GLU A 61 23.17 -22.83 7.96
CA GLU A 61 23.93 -24.08 7.93
C GLU A 61 24.16 -24.65 9.33
N ILE A 62 24.35 -23.81 10.35
CA ILE A 62 24.41 -24.24 11.76
C ILE A 62 23.10 -24.93 12.15
N LYS A 63 21.94 -24.35 11.80
CA LYS A 63 20.64 -24.97 12.05
C LYS A 63 20.49 -26.33 11.37
N LEU A 64 20.97 -26.44 10.13
CA LEU A 64 20.92 -27.68 9.36
C LEU A 64 21.85 -28.74 9.95
N TRP A 65 23.05 -28.35 10.39
CA TRP A 65 24.00 -29.21 11.06
C TRP A 65 23.44 -29.80 12.35
N GLN A 66 22.76 -28.98 13.17
CA GLN A 66 22.12 -29.42 14.40
C GLN A 66 20.99 -30.45 14.19
N VAL A 67 20.39 -30.48 13.00
CA VAL A 67 19.28 -31.38 12.68
C VAL A 67 19.78 -32.72 12.17
N ASP A 68 20.83 -32.71 11.36
CA ASP A 68 21.44 -33.91 10.80
C ASP A 68 22.88 -33.59 10.36
N THR A 69 23.87 -34.25 10.94
CA THR A 69 25.27 -34.02 10.58
C THR A 69 25.68 -34.76 9.30
N GLU A 70 24.95 -35.80 8.91
CA GLU A 70 25.37 -36.71 7.83
C GLU A 70 25.25 -36.07 6.43
N ASP A 71 24.15 -35.34 6.15
CA ASP A 71 23.95 -34.69 4.85
C ASP A 71 24.63 -33.32 4.74
N HIS A 72 25.52 -32.93 5.66
CA HIS A 72 26.14 -31.59 5.59
C HIS A 72 26.83 -31.33 4.25
N ASN A 73 27.69 -32.25 3.80
CA ASN A 73 28.40 -32.10 2.52
C ASN A 73 27.44 -31.99 1.32
N PHE A 74 26.35 -32.75 1.35
CA PHE A 74 25.31 -32.67 0.32
C PHE A 74 24.61 -31.30 0.32
N ARG A 75 24.25 -30.79 1.49
CA ARG A 75 23.55 -29.50 1.63
C ARG A 75 24.46 -28.31 1.35
N ALA A 76 25.72 -28.36 1.76
CA ALA A 76 26.71 -27.31 1.54
C ALA A 76 26.82 -26.93 0.06
N ASN A 77 26.70 -27.91 -0.85
CA ASN A 77 26.68 -27.67 -2.30
C ASN A 77 25.55 -26.72 -2.77
N TYR A 78 24.45 -26.61 -2.02
CA TYR A 78 23.32 -25.74 -2.37
C TYR A 78 23.32 -24.42 -1.60
N PHE A 79 23.86 -24.41 -0.39
CA PHE A 79 23.87 -23.24 0.48
C PHE A 79 25.12 -22.37 0.33
N SER A 80 26.22 -22.94 -0.16
CA SER A 80 27.46 -22.22 -0.43
C SER A 80 27.23 -21.08 -1.42
N GLY A 81 27.53 -19.84 -0.99
CA GLY A 81 27.37 -18.64 -1.81
C GLY A 81 25.95 -18.04 -1.81
N LEU A 82 24.98 -18.65 -1.12
CA LEU A 82 23.68 -18.02 -0.88
C LEU A 82 23.75 -17.12 0.37
N PRO A 83 23.39 -15.83 0.26
CA PRO A 83 23.26 -14.97 1.42
C PRO A 83 22.33 -15.55 2.50
N ASP A 84 22.66 -15.34 3.77
CA ASP A 84 21.94 -15.90 4.93
C ASP A 84 20.44 -15.59 4.95
N PHE A 85 20.05 -14.41 4.46
CA PHE A 85 18.66 -14.01 4.38
C PHE A 85 17.87 -14.83 3.34
N LEU A 86 18.53 -15.33 2.29
CA LEU A 86 17.92 -16.22 1.31
C LEU A 86 17.95 -17.68 1.79
N SER A 87 19.06 -18.12 2.38
CA SER A 87 19.24 -19.50 2.84
C SER A 87 18.26 -19.87 3.96
N SER A 88 17.91 -18.92 4.82
CA SER A 88 17.02 -19.13 5.97
C SER A 88 15.69 -19.79 5.60
N TYR A 89 15.09 -19.38 4.48
CA TYR A 89 13.83 -19.98 3.99
C TYR A 89 14.01 -21.46 3.64
N PHE A 90 15.00 -21.78 2.81
CA PHE A 90 15.24 -23.14 2.36
C PHE A 90 15.68 -24.06 3.50
N ALA A 91 16.47 -23.54 4.44
CA ALA A 91 16.89 -24.28 5.62
C ALA A 91 15.69 -24.61 6.51
N ASN A 92 14.81 -23.65 6.81
CA ASN A 92 13.64 -23.89 7.63
C ASN A 92 12.67 -24.90 6.98
N GLU A 93 12.41 -24.79 5.67
CA GLU A 93 11.52 -25.72 4.97
C GLU A 93 12.15 -27.12 4.86
N TYR A 94 13.47 -27.21 4.66
CA TYR A 94 14.20 -28.48 4.72
C TYR A 94 14.01 -29.16 6.08
N ILE A 95 14.27 -28.43 7.18
CA ILE A 95 14.15 -28.96 8.55
C ILE A 95 12.72 -29.42 8.83
N LYS A 96 11.73 -28.65 8.39
CA LYS A 96 10.32 -29.02 8.50
C LYS A 96 10.02 -30.32 7.75
N LEU A 97 10.43 -30.45 6.48
CA LEU A 97 10.22 -31.67 5.69
C LEU A 97 10.98 -32.87 6.24
N PHE A 98 12.18 -32.65 6.77
CA PHE A 98 13.00 -33.67 7.39
C PHE A 98 12.31 -34.25 8.63
N ARG A 99 11.79 -33.38 9.50
CA ARG A 99 11.09 -33.76 10.74
C ARG A 99 9.71 -34.36 10.50
N THR A 100 8.96 -33.85 9.51
CA THR A 100 7.55 -34.22 9.30
C THR A 100 7.34 -35.33 8.28
N LYS A 101 8.25 -35.50 7.30
CA LYS A 101 8.10 -36.48 6.22
C LYS A 101 9.25 -37.46 6.20
N SER A 102 10.41 -37.03 5.72
CA SER A 102 11.61 -37.88 5.64
C SER A 102 12.83 -37.08 5.16
N ARG A 103 14.03 -37.62 5.42
CA ARG A 103 15.29 -37.19 4.81
C ARG A 103 15.21 -37.14 3.28
N LYS A 104 14.63 -38.17 2.64
CA LYS A 104 14.45 -38.25 1.18
C LYS A 104 13.60 -37.10 0.64
N SER A 105 12.50 -36.77 1.32
CA SER A 105 11.63 -35.64 0.94
C SER A 105 12.36 -34.30 1.05
N ALA A 106 13.11 -34.09 2.14
CA ALA A 106 13.88 -32.87 2.36
C ALA A 106 14.99 -32.68 1.32
N ASN A 107 15.77 -33.74 1.02
CA ASN A 107 16.81 -33.70 -0.02
C ASN A 107 16.23 -33.53 -1.43
N THR A 108 15.01 -34.02 -1.66
CA THR A 108 14.32 -33.85 -2.95
C THR A 108 13.81 -32.41 -3.12
N PHE A 109 13.39 -31.75 -2.05
CA PHE A 109 13.07 -30.32 -2.06
C PHE A 109 14.30 -29.49 -2.45
N LEU A 110 15.45 -29.67 -1.79
CA LEU A 110 16.67 -28.91 -2.16
C LEU A 110 17.09 -29.17 -3.61
N ARG A 111 17.06 -30.43 -4.08
CA ARG A 111 17.37 -30.72 -5.50
C ARG A 111 16.42 -30.05 -6.48
N LYS A 112 15.12 -30.03 -6.19
CA LYS A 112 14.12 -29.45 -7.10
C LYS A 112 14.08 -27.93 -7.05
N THR A 113 14.34 -27.36 -5.87
CA THR A 113 14.24 -25.93 -5.64
C THR A 113 15.57 -25.24 -5.86
N LEU A 114 16.65 -25.71 -5.22
CA LEU A 114 18.00 -25.14 -5.33
C LEU A 114 18.90 -25.81 -6.37
N GLY A 115 18.63 -27.08 -6.73
CA GLY A 115 19.44 -27.82 -7.71
C GLY A 115 19.22 -27.44 -9.18
N GLY A 116 18.45 -26.38 -9.46
CA GLY A 116 18.34 -25.78 -10.78
C GLY A 116 19.38 -24.68 -11.02
N ASN A 117 19.12 -23.83 -12.01
CA ASN A 117 20.00 -22.72 -12.40
C ASN A 117 19.93 -21.51 -11.44
N ILE A 118 19.84 -21.74 -10.12
CA ILE A 118 19.68 -20.66 -9.13
C ILE A 118 20.88 -19.73 -9.13
N LYS A 119 22.09 -20.28 -9.21
CA LYS A 119 23.30 -19.46 -9.28
C LYS A 119 23.28 -18.54 -10.49
N SER A 120 22.95 -19.06 -11.69
CA SER A 120 22.86 -18.22 -12.89
C SER A 120 21.78 -17.14 -12.78
N ARG A 121 20.67 -17.43 -12.09
CA ARG A 121 19.58 -16.47 -11.85
C ARG A 121 20.00 -15.39 -10.87
N LEU A 122 20.75 -15.74 -9.82
CA LEU A 122 21.34 -14.77 -8.90
C LEU A 122 22.39 -13.91 -9.60
N ASP A 123 23.27 -14.51 -10.38
CA ASP A 123 24.27 -13.79 -11.18
C ASP A 123 23.60 -12.82 -12.17
N LEU A 124 22.52 -13.27 -12.83
CA LEU A 124 21.72 -12.43 -13.72
C LEU A 124 21.12 -11.21 -13.01
N VAL A 125 20.62 -11.39 -11.78
CA VAL A 125 20.08 -10.30 -10.97
C VAL A 125 21.19 -9.40 -10.43
N ASN A 126 22.27 -9.97 -9.88
CA ASN A 126 23.40 -9.21 -9.34
C ASN A 126 24.06 -8.33 -10.40
N LYS A 127 24.17 -8.80 -11.64
CA LYS A 127 24.67 -8.02 -12.78
C LYS A 127 23.90 -6.71 -13.02
N GLN A 128 22.63 -6.63 -12.63
CA GLN A 128 21.85 -5.39 -12.74
C GLN A 128 22.18 -4.37 -11.64
N TYR A 129 22.84 -4.80 -10.57
CA TYR A 129 23.22 -3.97 -9.43
C TYR A 129 24.73 -3.72 -9.33
N GLU A 130 25.53 -4.36 -10.19
CA GLU A 130 26.98 -4.16 -10.36
C GLU A 130 27.32 -2.74 -10.84
N PHE A 131 28.55 -2.33 -10.53
CA PHE A 131 29.09 -1.04 -10.95
C PHE A 131 29.50 -1.06 -12.41
N ILE A 132 28.91 -0.19 -13.23
CA ILE A 132 29.25 -0.09 -14.66
C ILE A 132 30.67 0.46 -14.86
N LYS A 133 31.11 1.36 -13.97
CA LYS A 133 32.46 1.97 -13.95
C LYS A 133 32.89 2.22 -12.50
N PRO A 134 34.08 1.77 -12.08
CA PRO A 134 34.55 1.99 -10.73
C PRO A 134 35.06 3.43 -10.55
N SER A 135 34.35 4.22 -9.74
CA SER A 135 34.82 5.48 -9.15
C SER A 135 35.57 5.23 -7.83
N ALA A 136 36.31 6.22 -7.30
CA ALA A 136 36.99 6.06 -6.01
C ALA A 136 35.99 5.78 -4.87
N LEU A 137 34.84 6.45 -4.86
CA LEU A 137 33.73 6.14 -3.95
C LEU A 137 33.27 4.68 -4.08
N SER A 138 33.02 4.20 -5.30
CA SER A 138 32.55 2.82 -5.50
C SER A 138 33.57 1.78 -5.05
N ILE A 139 34.87 2.07 -5.17
CA ILE A 139 35.96 1.22 -4.70
C ILE A 139 36.02 1.23 -3.17
N ASN A 140 35.99 2.43 -2.57
CA ASN A 140 36.08 2.62 -1.12
C ASN A 140 34.92 1.96 -0.36
N PHE A 141 33.73 1.92 -0.97
CA PHE A 141 32.51 1.33 -0.38
C PHE A 141 32.08 0.03 -1.06
N SER A 142 32.98 -0.65 -1.79
CA SER A 142 32.64 -1.82 -2.61
C SER A 142 32.01 -2.94 -1.78
N ALA A 143 32.61 -3.26 -0.63
CA ALA A 143 32.14 -4.32 0.27
C ALA A 143 30.75 -4.01 0.85
N GLU A 144 30.50 -2.73 1.20
CA GLU A 144 29.23 -2.26 1.71
C GLU A 144 28.12 -2.32 0.67
N PHE A 145 28.44 -2.00 -0.58
CA PHE A 145 27.49 -2.09 -1.68
C PHE A 145 27.19 -3.54 -2.09
N GLU A 146 28.18 -4.43 -2.07
CA GLU A 146 27.99 -5.87 -2.30
C GLU A 146 27.10 -6.48 -1.20
N SER A 147 27.33 -6.08 0.05
CA SER A 147 26.57 -6.55 1.21
C SER A 147 25.25 -5.80 1.45
N LEU A 148 24.98 -4.72 0.70
CA LEU A 148 23.83 -3.84 0.86
C LEU A 148 22.48 -4.57 1.02
N PRO A 149 22.11 -5.58 0.20
CA PRO A 149 20.85 -6.32 0.37
C PRO A 149 20.70 -6.98 1.75
N THR A 150 21.79 -7.25 2.46
CA THR A 150 21.75 -7.85 3.81
C THR A 150 21.54 -6.82 4.92
N PHE A 151 21.79 -5.54 4.67
CA PHE A 151 21.83 -4.53 5.72
C PHE A 151 20.46 -4.24 6.32
N GLY A 152 20.46 -4.06 7.65
CA GLY A 152 19.34 -3.53 8.42
C GLY A 152 19.29 -2.01 8.41
N ARG A 153 18.28 -1.44 9.07
CA ARG A 153 18.06 0.02 9.10
C ARG A 153 19.21 0.79 9.75
N GLU A 154 19.83 0.23 10.78
CA GLU A 154 20.93 0.86 11.53
C GLU A 154 22.19 0.94 10.67
N ARG A 155 22.63 -0.19 10.08
CA ARG A 155 23.79 -0.19 9.17
C ARG A 155 23.59 0.70 7.95
N ILE A 156 22.37 0.79 7.39
CA ILE A 156 22.08 1.75 6.30
C ILE A 156 22.26 3.19 6.79
N ALA A 157 21.82 3.52 8.01
CA ALA A 157 22.01 4.86 8.57
C ALA A 157 23.49 5.20 8.74
N GLU A 158 24.29 4.30 9.31
CA GLU A 158 25.74 4.46 9.44
C GLU A 158 26.41 4.69 8.07
N LEU A 159 26.12 3.82 7.08
CA LEU A 159 26.67 3.96 5.74
C LEU A 159 26.27 5.29 5.07
N SER A 160 25.06 5.78 5.36
CA SER A 160 24.59 7.06 4.81
C SER A 160 25.41 8.23 5.33
N VAL A 161 25.78 8.19 6.61
CA VAL A 161 26.65 9.17 7.25
C VAL A 161 28.08 9.06 6.71
N GLU A 162 28.60 7.84 6.57
CA GLU A 162 29.94 7.58 6.00
C GLU A 162 30.08 8.16 4.59
N ILE A 163 29.11 7.89 3.70
CA ILE A 163 29.12 8.39 2.33
C ILE A 163 28.93 9.92 2.28
N ALA A 164 28.00 10.47 3.08
CA ALA A 164 27.80 11.92 3.14
C ALA A 164 29.09 12.66 3.55
N ARG A 165 29.80 12.15 4.56
CA ARG A 165 31.10 12.68 5.00
C ARG A 165 32.20 12.52 3.96
N TYR A 166 32.21 11.41 3.22
CA TYR A 166 33.16 11.22 2.12
C TYR A 166 32.98 12.31 1.04
N ILE A 167 31.74 12.55 0.62
CA ILE A 167 31.43 13.59 -0.37
C ILE A 167 31.75 14.99 0.15
N ASP A 168 31.41 15.29 1.41
CA ASP A 168 31.73 16.57 2.05
C ASP A 168 33.25 16.81 2.08
N LYS A 169 34.03 15.80 2.49
CA LYS A 169 35.49 15.87 2.49
C LYS A 169 36.07 16.06 1.10
N LEU A 170 35.54 15.37 0.09
CA LEU A 170 35.95 15.57 -1.30
C LEU A 170 35.73 17.01 -1.75
N ILE A 171 34.55 17.58 -1.45
CA ILE A 171 34.23 18.97 -1.80
C ILE A 171 35.21 19.92 -1.11
N GLN A 172 35.49 19.72 0.18
CA GLN A 172 36.45 20.54 0.93
C GLN A 172 37.88 20.43 0.36
N GLN A 173 38.31 19.24 -0.07
CA GLN A 173 39.61 19.04 -0.70
C GLN A 173 39.72 19.76 -2.04
N LEU A 174 38.69 19.68 -2.89
CA LEU A 174 38.64 20.39 -4.16
C LEU A 174 38.64 21.91 -3.97
N LEU A 175 37.93 22.41 -2.96
CA LEU A 175 37.91 23.84 -2.61
C LEU A 175 39.24 24.34 -2.02
N ALA A 176 40.01 23.47 -1.37
CA ALA A 176 41.33 23.80 -0.84
C ALA A 176 42.44 23.79 -1.92
N ASP A 177 42.19 23.13 -3.05
CA ASP A 177 43.11 23.08 -4.18
C ASP A 177 43.02 24.38 -5.01
N HIS A 178 44.07 25.21 -4.90
CA HIS A 178 44.13 26.48 -5.59
C HIS A 178 44.18 26.33 -7.12
N GLU A 179 44.85 25.30 -7.64
CA GLU A 179 44.94 25.04 -9.08
C GLU A 179 43.57 24.63 -9.63
N PHE A 180 42.85 23.79 -8.90
CA PHE A 180 41.46 23.45 -9.22
C PHE A 180 40.57 24.70 -9.24
N CYS A 181 40.66 25.55 -8.20
CA CYS A 181 39.83 26.75 -8.10
C CYS A 181 40.13 27.78 -9.20
N LEU A 182 41.40 27.98 -9.55
CA LEU A 182 41.80 28.90 -10.61
C LEU A 182 41.36 28.38 -11.98
N SER A 183 41.67 27.13 -12.32
CA SER A 183 41.32 26.52 -13.61
C SER A 183 39.80 26.41 -13.80
N ALA A 184 39.03 26.21 -12.72
CA ALA A 184 37.58 26.14 -12.81
C ALA A 184 36.91 27.47 -13.21
N ASN A 185 37.52 28.61 -12.87
CA ASN A 185 37.01 29.94 -13.20
C ASN A 185 37.35 30.38 -14.63
N GLU A 186 38.35 29.77 -15.27
CA GLU A 186 38.78 30.12 -16.64
C GLU A 186 37.98 29.39 -17.73
N VAL A 187 37.36 28.24 -17.42
CA VAL A 187 36.89 27.28 -18.44
C VAL A 187 35.37 27.30 -18.69
N ASN A 188 34.53 27.80 -17.77
CA ASN A 188 33.07 27.70 -17.94
C ASN A 188 32.31 28.91 -17.37
N GLN A 189 31.23 29.35 -18.04
CA GLN A 189 30.37 30.47 -17.60
C GLN A 189 29.69 30.22 -16.24
N LEU A 190 29.51 28.96 -15.84
CA LEU A 190 28.97 28.56 -14.54
C LEU A 190 30.04 28.48 -13.43
N GLY A 191 31.32 28.71 -13.76
CA GLY A 191 32.42 28.83 -12.79
C GLY A 191 32.77 27.57 -11.99
N LEU A 192 33.25 27.80 -10.77
CA LEU A 192 33.72 26.82 -9.80
C LEU A 192 32.66 25.77 -9.42
N GLU A 193 31.42 26.20 -9.19
CA GLU A 193 30.31 25.34 -8.76
C GLU A 193 30.05 24.21 -9.74
N TYR A 194 30.08 24.52 -11.04
CA TYR A 194 29.90 23.51 -12.08
C TYR A 194 31.00 22.46 -12.07
N GLN A 195 32.26 22.86 -11.91
CA GLN A 195 33.37 21.92 -11.85
C GLN A 195 33.32 21.07 -10.58
N LEU A 196 32.97 21.65 -9.43
CA LEU A 196 32.73 20.89 -8.20
C LEU A 196 31.68 19.82 -8.39
N TYR A 197 30.53 20.19 -8.95
CA TYR A 197 29.45 19.25 -9.18
C TYR A 197 29.83 18.17 -10.20
N LYS A 198 30.55 18.51 -11.26
CA LYS A 198 31.08 17.54 -12.23
C LYS A 198 32.06 16.56 -11.58
N SER A 199 32.96 17.03 -10.73
CA SER A 199 33.89 16.16 -9.98
C SER A 199 33.13 15.20 -9.06
N VAL A 200 32.12 15.69 -8.34
CA VAL A 200 31.25 14.85 -7.51
C VAL A 200 30.47 13.84 -8.37
N LEU A 201 29.98 14.23 -9.55
CA LEU A 201 29.28 13.32 -10.46
C LEU A 201 30.17 12.17 -10.93
N ASN A 202 31.48 12.40 -11.13
CA ASN A 202 32.41 11.33 -11.47
C ASN A 202 32.54 10.31 -10.34
N GLU A 203 32.49 10.74 -9.08
CA GLU A 203 32.47 9.85 -7.91
C GLU A 203 31.18 9.04 -7.80
N LEU A 204 30.07 9.58 -8.27
CA LEU A 204 28.77 8.90 -8.27
C LEU A 204 28.56 8.00 -9.49
N ASP A 205 29.52 7.92 -10.41
CA ASP A 205 29.39 7.02 -11.55
C ASP A 205 29.41 5.56 -11.09
N GLY A 206 28.64 4.71 -11.77
CA GLY A 206 28.56 3.29 -11.49
C GLY A 206 27.77 2.87 -10.24
N ILE A 207 27.49 3.72 -9.25
CA ILE A 207 26.84 3.28 -7.98
C ILE A 207 25.31 3.06 -8.07
N ASN A 208 24.73 3.07 -9.27
CA ASN A 208 23.29 2.83 -9.50
C ASN A 208 22.35 3.74 -8.68
N ILE A 209 22.79 4.96 -8.35
CA ILE A 209 22.00 6.00 -7.70
C ILE A 209 22.02 7.24 -8.58
N VAL A 210 20.85 7.69 -9.03
CA VAL A 210 20.74 8.89 -9.86
C VAL A 210 21.00 10.15 -9.03
N PRO A 211 22.03 10.95 -9.36
CA PRO A 211 22.33 12.20 -8.65
C PRO A 211 21.23 13.26 -8.81
N PRO A 212 21.07 14.18 -7.85
CA PRO A 212 20.12 15.30 -7.97
C PRO A 212 20.43 16.15 -9.21
N TYR A 213 19.45 16.56 -10.01
CA TYR A 213 19.67 17.39 -11.22
C TYR A 213 20.56 16.79 -12.32
N PHE A 214 20.81 15.47 -12.32
CA PHE A 214 21.60 14.81 -13.36
C PHE A 214 21.00 14.93 -14.77
N ALA A 215 19.67 14.96 -14.88
CA ALA A 215 19.00 15.17 -16.16
C ALA A 215 19.24 16.59 -16.71
N ASP A 216 19.22 17.61 -15.85
CA ASP A 216 19.49 19.00 -16.24
C ASP A 216 20.96 19.17 -16.65
N TYR A 217 21.88 18.51 -15.94
CA TYR A 217 23.29 18.40 -16.34
C TYR A 217 23.44 17.80 -17.75
N LYS A 218 22.82 16.63 -18.01
CA LYS A 218 22.89 15.97 -19.33
C LYS A 218 22.30 16.81 -20.46
N ASN A 219 21.29 17.62 -20.17
CA ASN A 219 20.60 18.44 -21.16
C ASN A 219 21.19 19.85 -21.29
N GLY A 220 22.27 20.19 -20.58
CA GLY A 220 22.85 21.54 -20.59
C GLY A 220 21.94 22.62 -19.99
N LYS A 221 21.02 22.24 -19.09
CA LYS A 221 20.02 23.13 -18.45
C LYS A 221 20.33 23.37 -16.97
N LEU A 222 21.56 23.10 -16.55
CA LEU A 222 21.97 23.22 -15.16
C LEU A 222 22.21 24.70 -14.80
N THR A 223 21.69 25.13 -13.66
CA THR A 223 21.88 26.48 -13.10
C THR A 223 22.74 26.41 -11.83
N ASN A 224 23.34 27.53 -11.42
CA ASN A 224 24.09 27.59 -10.16
C ASN A 224 23.24 27.22 -8.95
N GLU A 225 21.98 27.66 -8.89
CA GLU A 225 21.06 27.22 -7.84
C GLU A 225 20.88 25.70 -7.83
N ASN A 226 20.67 25.08 -8.99
CA ASN A 226 20.52 23.62 -9.06
C ASN A 226 21.77 22.90 -8.54
N ILE A 227 22.96 23.43 -8.82
CA ILE A 227 24.22 22.89 -8.34
C ILE A 227 24.32 22.97 -6.82
N VAL A 228 24.09 24.15 -6.23
CA VAL A 228 24.15 24.34 -4.77
C VAL A 228 23.18 23.40 -4.07
N ARG A 229 21.95 23.29 -4.58
CA ARG A 229 20.93 22.36 -4.09
C ARG A 229 21.34 20.88 -4.25
N ALA A 230 22.04 20.54 -5.34
CA ALA A 230 22.56 19.19 -5.56
C ALA A 230 23.63 18.84 -4.53
N LEU A 231 24.60 19.72 -4.32
CA LEU A 231 25.70 19.53 -3.36
C LEU A 231 25.17 19.45 -1.92
N ALA A 232 24.20 20.29 -1.55
CA ALA A 232 23.53 20.22 -0.25
C ALA A 232 22.81 18.88 -0.02
N LYS A 233 22.24 18.27 -1.06
CA LYS A 233 21.64 16.92 -0.97
C LYS A 233 22.69 15.82 -0.87
N LEU A 234 23.78 15.95 -1.61
CA LEU A 234 24.84 14.94 -1.67
C LEU A 234 25.72 14.91 -0.41
N THR A 235 25.72 15.98 0.37
CA THR A 235 26.34 16.07 1.71
C THR A 235 25.36 15.78 2.85
N ASN A 236 24.08 15.49 2.54
CA ASN A 236 23.05 15.22 3.53
C ASN A 236 22.83 13.72 3.75
N GLU A 237 22.98 13.27 4.99
CA GLU A 237 22.83 11.86 5.39
C GLU A 237 21.40 11.30 5.20
N ASP A 238 20.35 12.09 5.42
CA ASP A 238 18.96 11.66 5.23
C ASP A 238 18.66 11.41 3.74
N TRP A 239 19.25 12.19 2.85
CA TRP A 239 19.13 11.96 1.41
C TRP A 239 19.74 10.60 1.04
N TRP A 240 20.96 10.32 1.52
CA TRP A 240 21.64 9.04 1.31
C TRP A 240 20.86 7.87 1.91
N TYR A 241 20.35 8.01 3.14
CA TYR A 241 19.55 6.98 3.79
C TYR A 241 18.37 6.56 2.92
N ASN A 242 17.64 7.54 2.38
CA ASN A 242 16.49 7.26 1.52
C ASN A 242 16.90 6.55 0.22
N LYS A 243 18.03 6.94 -0.40
CA LYS A 243 18.52 6.33 -1.65
C LYS A 243 19.03 4.91 -1.44
N LEU A 244 19.89 4.70 -0.45
CA LEU A 244 20.46 3.40 -0.10
C LEU A 244 19.37 2.43 0.35
N LYS A 245 18.42 2.89 1.17
CA LYS A 245 17.27 2.08 1.60
C LYS A 245 16.46 1.61 0.40
N ILE A 246 16.16 2.49 -0.56
CA ILE A 246 15.39 2.11 -1.76
C ILE A 246 16.16 1.08 -2.60
N ARG A 247 17.46 1.29 -2.83
CA ARG A 247 18.31 0.35 -3.58
C ARG A 247 18.34 -1.02 -2.89
N ARG A 248 18.64 -1.05 -1.58
CA ARG A 248 18.62 -2.25 -0.74
C ARG A 248 17.28 -2.96 -0.84
N ASP A 249 16.19 -2.23 -0.66
CA ASP A 249 14.84 -2.78 -0.65
C ASP A 249 14.48 -3.46 -1.97
N PHE A 250 14.85 -2.86 -3.11
CA PHE A 250 14.63 -3.45 -4.43
C PHE A 250 15.52 -4.67 -4.64
N GLN A 251 16.82 -4.57 -4.36
CA GLN A 251 17.77 -5.65 -4.59
C GLN A 251 17.47 -6.87 -3.72
N HIS A 252 17.17 -6.67 -2.44
CA HIS A 252 16.82 -7.75 -1.51
C HIS A 252 15.61 -8.55 -2.01
N GLU A 253 14.54 -7.87 -2.43
CA GLU A 253 13.34 -8.54 -2.95
C GLU A 253 13.60 -9.19 -4.31
N HIS A 254 14.41 -8.55 -5.17
CA HIS A 254 14.74 -9.10 -6.48
C HIS A 254 15.50 -10.43 -6.36
N LEU A 255 16.46 -10.51 -5.42
CA LEU A 255 17.17 -11.75 -5.11
C LEU A 255 16.22 -12.82 -4.56
N ALA A 256 15.24 -12.45 -3.74
CA ALA A 256 14.22 -13.36 -3.25
C ALA A 256 13.33 -13.93 -4.39
N ILE A 257 12.98 -13.11 -5.38
CA ILE A 257 12.28 -13.54 -6.61
C ILE A 257 13.16 -14.51 -7.41
N ALA A 258 14.45 -14.20 -7.57
CA ALA A 258 15.40 -15.01 -8.35
C ALA A 258 15.48 -16.46 -7.84
N VAL A 259 15.50 -16.64 -6.53
CA VAL A 259 15.57 -17.96 -5.88
C VAL A 259 14.20 -18.64 -5.69
N GLY A 260 13.11 -18.01 -6.12
CA GLY A 260 11.77 -18.57 -6.03
C GLY A 260 11.14 -18.52 -4.64
N GLN A 261 11.50 -17.54 -3.80
CA GLN A 261 10.74 -17.26 -2.57
C GLN A 261 9.41 -16.57 -2.86
N VAL A 262 9.29 -15.91 -4.02
CA VAL A 262 8.04 -15.29 -4.49
C VAL A 262 7.38 -16.17 -5.54
N GLN A 263 6.44 -17.01 -5.11
CA GLN A 263 5.66 -17.90 -5.97
C GLN A 263 4.46 -18.49 -5.20
N LYS A 264 3.50 -19.05 -5.94
CA LYS A 264 2.30 -19.71 -5.39
C LYS A 264 2.59 -20.76 -4.30
N LYS A 265 3.66 -21.55 -4.45
CA LYS A 265 4.03 -22.63 -3.50
C LYS A 265 4.85 -22.16 -2.29
N ALA A 266 5.31 -20.91 -2.30
CA ALA A 266 6.14 -20.33 -1.26
C ALA A 266 5.34 -19.20 -0.59
N THR A 267 5.69 -17.94 -0.86
CA THR A 267 4.87 -16.78 -0.53
C THR A 267 4.49 -16.04 -1.81
N PRO A 268 3.21 -15.97 -2.18
CA PRO A 268 2.81 -15.27 -3.40
C PRO A 268 2.98 -13.76 -3.29
N TYR A 269 3.15 -13.10 -4.43
CA TYR A 269 3.23 -11.64 -4.63
C TYR A 269 4.45 -10.92 -4.04
N ALA A 270 4.85 -11.25 -2.81
CA ALA A 270 6.01 -10.70 -2.12
C ALA A 270 6.61 -11.71 -1.15
N SER A 271 7.92 -11.66 -0.95
CA SER A 271 8.64 -12.56 -0.05
C SER A 271 8.19 -12.39 1.40
N GLN A 272 8.41 -13.42 2.23
CA GLN A 272 8.12 -13.36 3.65
C GLN A 272 8.87 -12.22 4.37
N SER A 273 10.13 -11.95 3.98
CA SER A 273 10.91 -10.84 4.54
C SER A 273 10.28 -9.50 4.19
N CYS A 274 9.89 -9.30 2.93
CA CYS A 274 9.21 -8.09 2.47
C CYS A 274 7.89 -7.83 3.21
N GLN A 275 7.05 -8.85 3.35
CA GLN A 275 5.78 -8.75 4.08
C GLN A 275 6.00 -8.43 5.57
N SER A 276 7.01 -9.04 6.19
CA SER A 276 7.35 -8.82 7.60
C SER A 276 7.86 -7.40 7.85
N GLU A 277 8.78 -6.92 6.99
CA GLU A 277 9.29 -5.55 7.04
C GLU A 277 8.18 -4.51 6.83
N TRP A 278 7.24 -4.79 5.93
CA TRP A 278 6.08 -3.93 5.69
C TRP A 278 5.15 -3.88 6.91
N LYS A 279 4.83 -5.03 7.53
CA LYS A 279 4.02 -5.11 8.77
C LYS A 279 4.68 -4.30 9.89
N GLU A 280 5.99 -4.45 10.06
CA GLU A 280 6.76 -3.70 11.05
C GLU A 280 6.81 -2.20 10.74
N GLN A 281 6.94 -1.80 9.47
CA GLN A 281 6.84 -0.39 9.08
C GLN A 281 5.46 0.20 9.40
N LYS A 282 4.38 -0.54 9.14
CA LYS A 282 3.02 -0.12 9.52
C LYS A 282 2.87 0.03 11.02
N ARG A 283 3.41 -0.90 11.82
CA ARG A 283 3.42 -0.83 13.28
C ARG A 283 4.16 0.43 13.78
N ARG A 284 5.34 0.73 13.23
CA ARG A 284 6.10 1.93 13.59
C ARG A 284 5.38 3.22 13.20
N ASN A 285 4.83 3.28 11.98
CA ASN A 285 4.05 4.43 11.53
C ASN A 285 2.85 4.66 12.45
N LYS A 286 2.13 3.60 12.83
CA LYS A 286 1.01 3.71 13.77
C LYS A 286 1.45 4.30 15.11
N LYS A 287 2.53 3.77 15.71
CA LYS A 287 3.09 4.31 16.96
C LYS A 287 3.51 5.77 16.84
N TYR A 288 4.11 6.16 15.71
CA TYR A 288 4.44 7.56 15.44
C TYR A 288 3.19 8.42 15.40
N LEU A 289 2.17 8.05 14.63
CA LEU A 289 0.91 8.81 14.54
C LEU A 289 0.21 8.91 15.91
N GLU A 290 0.21 7.85 16.70
CA GLU A 290 -0.35 7.81 18.06
C GLU A 290 0.39 8.76 19.03
N GLN A 291 1.67 9.08 18.79
CA GLN A 291 2.49 9.97 19.62
C GLN A 291 2.48 11.43 19.16
N MET A 292 1.94 11.72 17.98
CA MET A 292 1.99 13.05 17.36
C MET A 292 0.60 13.71 17.31
N ALA A 293 0.57 15.04 17.33
CA ALA A 293 -0.59 15.88 17.12
C ALA A 293 -0.33 16.85 15.96
N ILE A 294 -1.41 17.38 15.38
CA ILE A 294 -1.36 18.59 14.58
C ILE A 294 -1.75 19.77 15.46
N GLU A 295 -0.94 20.82 15.42
CA GLU A 295 -1.14 22.06 16.16
C GLU A 295 -1.50 23.18 15.20
N ASN A 296 -2.55 23.93 15.52
CA ASN A 296 -2.87 25.16 14.83
C ASN A 296 -1.83 26.22 15.23
N GLN A 297 -1.10 26.76 14.24
CA GLN A 297 -0.03 27.72 14.50
C GLN A 297 -0.50 29.05 15.10
N GLU A 298 -1.78 29.41 14.91
CA GLU A 298 -2.35 30.66 15.43
C GLU A 298 -2.94 30.50 16.82
N THR A 299 -3.66 29.40 17.07
CA THR A 299 -4.39 29.18 18.34
C THR A 299 -3.66 28.29 19.34
N GLY A 300 -2.64 27.54 18.89
CA GLY A 300 -1.97 26.51 19.68
C GLY A 300 -2.84 25.28 20.00
N GLU A 301 -4.03 25.15 19.39
CA GLU A 301 -4.91 24.00 19.58
C GLU A 301 -4.30 22.74 18.95
N GLN A 302 -4.23 21.66 19.73
CA GLN A 302 -3.70 20.37 19.28
C GLN A 302 -4.81 19.36 19.03
N ILE A 303 -4.75 18.71 17.88
CA ILE A 303 -5.63 17.61 17.49
C ILE A 303 -4.78 16.37 17.25
N ALA A 304 -5.20 15.22 17.77
CA ALA A 304 -4.49 13.96 17.60
C ALA A 304 -4.31 13.59 16.11
N LEU A 305 -3.06 13.33 15.70
CA LEU A 305 -2.72 13.12 14.28
C LEU A 305 -3.30 11.79 13.76
N ASP A 306 -3.31 10.75 14.58
CA ASP A 306 -3.86 9.43 14.24
C ASP A 306 -5.36 9.49 13.88
N LEU A 307 -6.15 10.27 14.62
CA LEU A 307 -7.57 10.49 14.32
C LEU A 307 -7.77 11.20 12.97
N GLN A 308 -6.92 12.17 12.65
CA GLN A 308 -7.00 12.91 11.38
C GLN A 308 -6.60 12.04 10.19
N VAL A 309 -5.57 11.22 10.35
CA VAL A 309 -5.18 10.23 9.33
C VAL A 309 -6.29 9.20 9.12
N TYR A 310 -6.94 8.74 10.19
CA TYR A 310 -8.06 7.79 10.10
C TYR A 310 -9.29 8.36 9.35
N LYS A 311 -9.50 9.68 9.39
CA LYS A 311 -10.56 10.38 8.64
C LYS A 311 -10.18 10.72 7.19
N SER A 312 -8.97 10.36 6.76
CA SER A 312 -8.44 10.71 5.43
C SER A 312 -8.45 9.52 4.47
N ILE A 313 -8.05 9.76 3.21
CA ILE A 313 -7.87 8.71 2.18
C ILE A 313 -6.77 7.68 2.54
N SER A 314 -5.99 7.91 3.60
CA SER A 314 -5.09 6.90 4.15
C SER A 314 -5.84 5.73 4.80
N ASN A 315 -7.11 5.94 5.18
CA ASN A 315 -7.99 4.87 5.61
C ASN A 315 -8.44 4.04 4.39
N PRO A 316 -8.14 2.73 4.34
CA PRO A 316 -8.52 1.85 3.24
C PRO A 316 -10.02 1.88 2.92
N ALA A 317 -10.89 1.96 3.93
CA ALA A 317 -12.33 1.99 3.73
C ALA A 317 -12.80 3.27 3.01
N ILE A 318 -12.28 4.43 3.41
CA ILE A 318 -12.57 5.72 2.75
C ILE A 318 -12.02 5.71 1.32
N ARG A 319 -10.81 5.17 1.14
CA ARG A 319 -10.20 5.04 -0.19
C ARG A 319 -11.02 4.15 -1.12
N ARG A 320 -11.51 3.02 -0.63
CA ARG A 320 -12.39 2.10 -1.37
C ARG A 320 -13.71 2.78 -1.72
N ALA A 321 -14.36 3.44 -0.76
CA ALA A 321 -15.59 4.17 -1.00
C ALA A 321 -15.43 5.25 -2.08
N GLU A 322 -14.38 6.09 -2.01
CA GLU A 322 -14.13 7.12 -3.02
C GLU A 322 -13.89 6.51 -4.42
N LEU A 323 -13.14 5.40 -4.51
CA LEU A 323 -12.93 4.71 -5.78
C LEU A 323 -14.26 4.18 -6.36
N MET A 324 -15.12 3.60 -5.52
CA MET A 324 -16.44 3.12 -5.94
C MET A 324 -17.32 4.27 -6.41
N THR A 325 -17.38 5.39 -5.69
CA THR A 325 -18.14 6.59 -6.09
C THR A 325 -17.71 7.07 -7.48
N ARG A 326 -16.41 7.09 -7.74
CA ARG A 326 -15.87 7.54 -9.02
C ARG A 326 -16.14 6.58 -10.17
N MET A 327 -16.07 5.27 -9.91
CA MET A 327 -16.38 4.25 -10.90
C MET A 327 -17.87 4.24 -11.24
N ARG A 328 -18.73 4.31 -10.23
CA ARG A 328 -20.17 4.40 -10.43
C ARG A 328 -20.53 5.63 -11.26
N GLY A 329 -19.99 6.80 -10.91
CA GLY A 329 -20.24 8.00 -11.70
C GLY A 329 -19.69 7.94 -13.14
N PHE A 330 -18.64 7.15 -13.41
CA PHE A 330 -18.21 6.90 -14.80
C PHE A 330 -19.15 5.95 -15.54
N GLU A 331 -19.69 4.94 -14.87
CA GLU A 331 -20.70 4.05 -15.44
C GLU A 331 -21.99 4.82 -15.76
N ASP A 332 -22.47 5.67 -14.84
CA ASP A 332 -23.64 6.53 -15.06
C ASP A 332 -23.44 7.45 -16.28
N LEU A 333 -22.27 8.10 -16.37
CA LEU A 333 -21.92 8.93 -17.54
C LEU A 333 -21.84 8.13 -18.84
N ALA A 334 -21.29 6.92 -18.79
CA ALA A 334 -21.22 6.07 -19.97
C ALA A 334 -22.63 5.72 -20.46
N ASP A 335 -23.54 5.42 -19.54
CA ASP A 335 -24.93 5.09 -19.84
C ASP A 335 -25.68 6.28 -20.43
N GLU A 336 -25.55 7.46 -19.84
CA GLU A 336 -26.12 8.72 -20.34
C GLU A 336 -25.61 9.06 -21.76
N MET A 337 -24.34 8.79 -22.03
CA MET A 337 -23.70 9.12 -23.31
C MET A 337 -23.82 8.01 -24.37
N GLY A 338 -24.42 6.86 -24.04
CA GLY A 338 -24.52 5.71 -24.94
C GLY A 338 -23.19 4.98 -25.21
N TYR A 339 -22.24 5.06 -24.27
CA TYR A 339 -20.94 4.37 -24.36
C TYR A 339 -21.05 2.94 -23.85
N THR A 340 -20.21 2.07 -24.39
CA THR A 340 -20.12 0.67 -23.95
C THR A 340 -18.85 0.45 -23.15
N GLY A 341 -18.96 -0.33 -22.07
CA GLY A 341 -17.84 -0.75 -21.25
C GLY A 341 -17.11 -1.97 -21.80
N ALA A 342 -15.79 -1.95 -21.74
CA ALA A 342 -14.93 -3.11 -21.97
C ALA A 342 -13.97 -3.31 -20.78
N PHE A 343 -13.77 -4.56 -20.42
CA PHE A 343 -12.82 -5.00 -19.41
C PHE A 343 -11.62 -5.68 -20.08
N ILE A 344 -10.43 -5.18 -19.79
CA ILE A 344 -9.20 -5.58 -20.47
C ILE A 344 -8.23 -6.15 -19.43
N THR A 345 -7.65 -7.30 -19.74
CA THR A 345 -6.50 -7.83 -19.02
C THR A 345 -5.27 -7.73 -19.91
N LEU A 346 -4.22 -7.06 -19.43
CA LEU A 346 -2.95 -6.88 -20.14
C LEU A 346 -1.79 -7.44 -19.29
N THR A 347 -1.10 -8.42 -19.86
CA THR A 347 -0.02 -9.17 -19.19
C THR A 347 1.32 -8.95 -19.92
N ALA A 348 2.44 -9.25 -19.26
CA ALA A 348 3.77 -9.18 -19.87
C ALA A 348 4.18 -10.53 -20.52
N PRO A 349 5.20 -10.53 -21.42
CA PRO A 349 5.79 -11.78 -21.91
C PRO A 349 6.37 -12.68 -20.83
N SER A 350 6.48 -13.97 -21.13
CA SER A 350 7.02 -14.98 -20.21
C SER A 350 8.41 -14.63 -19.65
N LYS A 351 9.27 -13.94 -20.43
CA LYS A 351 10.61 -13.51 -19.97
C LYS A 351 10.61 -12.55 -18.78
N TYR A 352 9.47 -11.91 -18.48
CA TYR A 352 9.29 -11.06 -17.30
C TYR A 352 8.88 -11.86 -16.05
N HIS A 353 8.41 -13.10 -16.22
CA HIS A 353 7.93 -13.95 -15.14
C HIS A 353 9.03 -14.84 -14.59
N SER A 354 9.15 -14.90 -13.27
CA SER A 354 10.23 -15.64 -12.62
C SER A 354 9.90 -17.14 -12.50
N THR A 355 8.63 -17.48 -12.33
CA THR A 355 8.14 -18.84 -12.04
C THR A 355 6.82 -19.14 -12.74
N TYR A 356 6.57 -20.41 -13.07
CA TYR A 356 5.28 -20.87 -13.59
C TYR A 356 4.26 -21.05 -12.46
N SER A 357 2.97 -20.84 -12.74
CA SER A 357 1.88 -21.04 -11.76
C SER A 357 1.77 -22.48 -11.24
N LYS A 358 2.11 -23.46 -12.08
CA LYS A 358 2.18 -24.89 -11.70
C LYS A 358 3.43 -25.23 -10.87
N GLY A 359 4.36 -24.28 -10.73
CA GLY A 359 5.65 -24.39 -10.07
C GLY A 359 6.78 -24.70 -11.04
N GLY A 360 8.00 -24.35 -10.62
CA GLY A 360 9.20 -24.40 -11.46
C GLY A 360 9.57 -23.02 -12.01
N PHE A 361 10.83 -22.87 -12.39
CA PHE A 361 11.35 -21.61 -12.94
C PHE A 361 11.04 -21.49 -14.43
N VAL A 362 10.75 -20.27 -14.86
CA VAL A 362 10.64 -19.94 -16.29
C VAL A 362 12.03 -19.90 -16.89
N GLU A 363 12.25 -20.65 -17.97
CA GLU A 363 13.57 -20.88 -18.57
C GLU A 363 14.12 -19.62 -19.25
N ASN A 364 13.26 -18.84 -19.91
CA ASN A 364 13.63 -17.62 -20.61
C ASN A 364 13.50 -16.35 -19.75
N TRP A 365 13.38 -16.47 -18.42
CA TRP A 365 13.34 -15.30 -17.54
C TRP A 365 14.63 -14.47 -17.66
N GLN A 366 14.49 -13.17 -17.94
CA GLN A 366 15.62 -12.27 -18.19
C GLN A 366 16.05 -11.49 -16.95
N GLY A 367 15.62 -11.93 -15.76
CA GLY A 367 15.94 -11.23 -14.51
C GLY A 367 15.11 -9.97 -14.33
N ASN A 368 13.96 -9.83 -14.98
CA ASN A 368 13.17 -8.61 -14.82
C ASN A 368 12.53 -8.54 -13.44
N ASN A 369 12.60 -7.36 -12.81
CA ASN A 369 11.88 -7.09 -11.58
C ASN A 369 10.49 -6.45 -11.84
N PRO A 370 9.58 -6.45 -10.86
CA PRO A 370 8.24 -5.87 -11.01
C PRO A 370 8.20 -4.41 -11.47
N ARG A 371 9.22 -3.60 -11.19
CA ARG A 371 9.26 -2.20 -11.67
C ARG A 371 9.55 -2.11 -13.17
N GLU A 372 10.44 -2.96 -13.67
CA GLU A 372 10.74 -3.04 -15.09
C GLU A 372 9.54 -3.55 -15.87
N THR A 373 8.87 -4.59 -15.38
CA THR A 373 7.62 -5.07 -15.99
C THR A 373 6.54 -3.98 -15.96
N GLN A 374 6.39 -3.24 -14.86
CA GLN A 374 5.47 -2.11 -14.79
C GLN A 374 5.83 -1.02 -15.81
N ALA A 375 7.13 -0.74 -16.02
CA ALA A 375 7.60 0.21 -17.02
C ALA A 375 7.31 -0.27 -18.45
N TYR A 376 7.47 -1.58 -18.72
CA TYR A 376 7.07 -2.21 -19.98
C TYR A 376 5.56 -2.01 -20.24
N LEU A 377 4.69 -2.34 -19.28
CA LEU A 377 3.24 -2.14 -19.43
C LEU A 377 2.88 -0.67 -19.65
N CYS A 378 3.55 0.25 -18.94
CA CYS A 378 3.40 1.68 -19.19
C CYS A 378 3.81 2.09 -20.62
N LYS A 379 4.89 1.52 -21.16
CA LYS A 379 5.35 1.77 -22.54
C LYS A 379 4.32 1.25 -23.54
N VAL A 380 3.84 0.01 -23.40
CA VAL A 380 2.79 -0.57 -24.25
C VAL A 380 1.54 0.31 -24.22
N TRP A 381 1.04 0.66 -23.03
CA TRP A 381 -0.14 1.50 -22.90
C TRP A 381 0.04 2.92 -23.44
N SER A 382 1.25 3.49 -23.36
CA SER A 382 1.54 4.79 -23.96
C SER A 382 1.44 4.75 -25.50
N ARG A 383 1.89 3.65 -26.13
CA ARG A 383 1.81 3.45 -27.59
C ARG A 383 0.36 3.23 -28.03
N ILE A 384 -0.39 2.42 -27.28
CA ILE A 384 -1.85 2.22 -27.48
C ILE A 384 -2.55 3.57 -27.45
N ARG A 385 -2.40 4.35 -26.38
CA ARG A 385 -3.04 5.68 -26.26
C ARG A 385 -2.66 6.62 -27.39
N ALA A 386 -1.39 6.64 -27.78
CA ALA A 386 -0.93 7.49 -28.86
C ALA A 386 -1.55 7.11 -30.21
N LYS A 387 -1.73 5.81 -30.50
CA LYS A 387 -2.39 5.35 -31.72
C LYS A 387 -3.89 5.61 -31.68
N LEU A 388 -4.59 5.25 -30.60
CA LEU A 388 -6.02 5.52 -30.45
C LEU A 388 -6.33 7.01 -30.62
N ASN A 389 -5.50 7.89 -30.04
CA ASN A 389 -5.69 9.34 -30.21
C ASN A 389 -5.52 9.82 -31.66
N ARG A 390 -4.68 9.17 -32.48
CA ARG A 390 -4.55 9.48 -33.92
C ARG A 390 -5.74 8.99 -34.74
N GLU A 391 -6.39 7.92 -34.30
CA GLU A 391 -7.66 7.43 -34.86
C GLU A 391 -8.87 8.18 -34.30
N ASP A 392 -8.65 9.26 -33.54
CA ASP A 392 -9.66 10.01 -32.78
C ASP A 392 -10.52 9.21 -31.79
N ILE A 393 -10.08 8.00 -31.43
CA ILE A 393 -10.77 7.17 -30.44
C ILE A 393 -10.45 7.68 -29.04
N LYS A 394 -11.49 8.12 -28.32
CA LYS A 394 -11.40 8.59 -26.93
C LYS A 394 -12.03 7.58 -25.99
N PHE A 395 -11.50 7.51 -24.77
CA PHE A 395 -12.02 6.64 -23.72
C PHE A 395 -11.78 7.24 -22.34
N PHE A 396 -12.56 6.81 -21.36
CA PHE A 396 -12.38 7.10 -19.94
C PHE A 396 -12.62 5.82 -19.12
N GLY A 397 -12.17 5.81 -17.86
CA GLY A 397 -12.27 4.62 -17.03
C GLY A 397 -11.17 4.51 -15.97
N PHE A 398 -10.73 3.29 -15.71
CA PHE A 398 -9.81 2.95 -14.63
C PHE A 398 -8.82 1.86 -15.03
N ARG A 399 -7.61 1.96 -14.50
CA ARG A 399 -6.61 0.89 -14.52
C ARG A 399 -6.25 0.49 -13.09
N VAL A 400 -6.22 -0.82 -12.86
CA VAL A 400 -5.69 -1.49 -11.67
C VAL A 400 -4.43 -2.25 -12.08
N ALA A 401 -3.35 -2.11 -11.32
CA ALA A 401 -2.16 -2.95 -11.45
C ALA A 401 -2.12 -3.91 -10.25
N GLU A 402 -2.01 -5.21 -10.55
CA GLU A 402 -2.03 -6.30 -9.58
C GLU A 402 -0.81 -7.22 -9.85
N PRO A 403 -0.20 -7.82 -8.82
CA PRO A 403 0.83 -8.82 -9.03
C PRO A 403 0.20 -10.18 -9.36
N HIS A 404 0.79 -10.91 -10.30
CA HIS A 404 0.63 -12.35 -10.35
C HIS A 404 1.29 -13.03 -9.15
N HIS A 405 1.05 -14.33 -8.96
CA HIS A 405 1.65 -15.14 -7.90
C HIS A 405 3.19 -15.02 -7.75
N ASP A 406 3.91 -14.68 -8.82
CA ASP A 406 5.37 -14.52 -8.86
C ASP A 406 5.85 -13.07 -8.66
N GLY A 407 4.92 -12.15 -8.39
CA GLY A 407 5.17 -10.72 -8.20
C GLY A 407 5.15 -9.90 -9.49
N THR A 408 5.02 -10.53 -10.66
CA THR A 408 5.01 -9.84 -11.95
C THR A 408 3.71 -9.06 -12.13
N PRO A 409 3.74 -7.73 -12.37
CA PRO A 409 2.53 -6.95 -12.55
C PRO A 409 1.78 -7.33 -13.83
N HIS A 410 0.46 -7.32 -13.74
CA HIS A 410 -0.46 -7.26 -14.88
C HIS A 410 -1.52 -6.17 -14.62
N TRP A 411 -2.19 -5.74 -15.68
CA TRP A 411 -3.18 -4.67 -15.59
C TRP A 411 -4.58 -5.17 -15.90
N HIS A 412 -5.52 -4.77 -15.05
CA HIS A 412 -6.94 -4.81 -15.34
C HIS A 412 -7.42 -3.40 -15.65
N ILE A 413 -8.08 -3.23 -16.80
CA ILE A 413 -8.47 -1.92 -17.31
C ILE A 413 -9.95 -1.94 -17.64
N LEU A 414 -10.71 -1.14 -16.92
CA LEU A 414 -12.09 -0.82 -17.26
C LEU A 414 -12.08 0.45 -18.12
N VAL A 415 -12.65 0.38 -19.32
CA VAL A 415 -12.74 1.51 -20.24
C VAL A 415 -14.14 1.62 -20.83
N PHE A 416 -14.61 2.85 -21.01
CA PHE A 416 -15.84 3.18 -21.70
C PHE A 416 -15.49 3.88 -23.02
N MET A 417 -16.05 3.38 -24.11
CA MET A 417 -15.81 3.83 -25.49
C MET A 417 -17.13 3.90 -26.27
N ARG A 418 -17.15 4.62 -27.38
CA ARG A 418 -18.31 4.60 -28.27
C ARG A 418 -18.45 3.21 -28.91
N PRO A 419 -19.68 2.72 -29.13
CA PRO A 419 -19.90 1.39 -29.71
C PRO A 419 -19.17 1.18 -31.06
N GLU A 420 -19.15 2.21 -31.92
CA GLU A 420 -18.50 2.19 -33.23
C GLU A 420 -16.97 2.07 -33.17
N ASP A 421 -16.35 2.50 -32.08
CA ASP A 421 -14.89 2.51 -31.92
C ASP A 421 -14.33 1.17 -31.43
N LEU A 422 -15.19 0.29 -30.89
CA LEU A 422 -14.76 -0.92 -30.16
C LEU A 422 -13.89 -1.85 -30.99
N GLN A 423 -14.26 -2.10 -32.24
CA GLN A 423 -13.53 -3.02 -33.11
C GLN A 423 -12.12 -2.48 -33.42
N THR A 424 -12.02 -1.19 -33.74
CA THR A 424 -10.75 -0.53 -34.01
C THR A 424 -9.90 -0.45 -32.74
N ALA A 425 -10.51 -0.14 -31.60
CA ALA A 425 -9.85 -0.11 -30.30
C ALA A 425 -9.26 -1.48 -29.94
N PHE A 426 -10.05 -2.55 -30.05
CA PHE A 426 -9.60 -3.92 -29.86
C PHE A 426 -8.39 -4.24 -30.73
N LYS A 427 -8.48 -3.98 -32.04
CA LYS A 427 -7.40 -4.26 -32.99
C LYS A 427 -6.11 -3.53 -32.63
N VAL A 428 -6.19 -2.23 -32.33
CA VAL A 428 -5.02 -1.42 -31.95
C VAL A 428 -4.41 -1.94 -30.66
N MET A 429 -5.22 -2.21 -29.64
CA MET A 429 -4.75 -2.70 -28.35
C MET A 429 -4.08 -4.06 -28.47
N TRP A 430 -4.70 -4.98 -29.21
CA TRP A 430 -4.17 -6.32 -29.46
C TRP A 430 -2.82 -6.27 -30.17
N ILE A 431 -2.67 -5.46 -31.23
CA ILE A 431 -1.42 -5.32 -31.98
C ILE A 431 -0.27 -4.91 -31.04
N TYR A 432 -0.47 -3.88 -30.22
CA TYR A 432 0.60 -3.42 -29.32
C TYR A 432 0.85 -4.35 -28.14
N ALA A 433 -0.17 -5.06 -27.65
CA ALA A 433 0.01 -6.06 -26.60
C ALA A 433 0.81 -7.28 -27.09
N MET A 434 0.66 -7.63 -28.37
CA MET A 434 1.31 -8.77 -29.01
C MET A 434 2.64 -8.42 -29.73
N ASP A 435 3.02 -7.14 -29.78
CA ASP A 435 4.20 -6.66 -30.50
C ASP A 435 5.52 -7.28 -30.00
N GLU A 436 5.62 -7.47 -28.68
CA GLU A 436 6.80 -8.10 -28.05
C GLU A 436 6.53 -9.57 -27.74
N ASP A 437 7.30 -10.46 -28.35
CA ASP A 437 7.25 -11.92 -28.17
C ASP A 437 5.85 -12.53 -28.42
N GLY A 438 5.04 -11.95 -29.32
CA GLY A 438 3.67 -12.42 -29.60
C GLY A 438 3.55 -13.85 -30.16
N GLN A 439 4.66 -14.45 -30.58
CA GLN A 439 4.72 -15.82 -31.08
C GLN A 439 5.02 -16.85 -29.96
N GLU A 440 5.23 -16.42 -28.72
CA GLU A 440 5.46 -17.37 -27.61
C GLU A 440 4.22 -18.27 -27.37
N LYS A 441 4.48 -19.49 -26.91
CA LYS A 441 3.41 -20.46 -26.67
C LYS A 441 2.42 -19.93 -25.63
N GLY A 442 1.17 -19.74 -26.06
CA GLY A 442 0.08 -19.25 -25.20
C GLY A 442 -0.07 -17.72 -25.17
N ALA A 443 0.78 -16.95 -25.87
CA ALA A 443 0.69 -15.49 -25.97
C ALA A 443 -0.71 -15.03 -26.39
N ALA A 444 -1.22 -15.60 -27.48
CA ALA A 444 -2.53 -15.25 -28.04
C ALA A 444 -3.71 -15.46 -27.08
N LYS A 445 -3.54 -16.28 -26.04
CA LYS A 445 -4.57 -16.54 -25.01
C LYS A 445 -4.36 -15.70 -23.75
N ASN A 446 -3.12 -15.52 -23.32
CA ASN A 446 -2.82 -15.00 -21.98
C ASN A 446 -2.34 -13.54 -21.97
N ARG A 447 -1.92 -13.00 -23.12
CA ARG A 447 -1.27 -11.67 -23.18
C ARG A 447 -2.27 -10.53 -23.11
N PHE A 448 -3.40 -10.70 -23.77
CA PHE A 448 -4.41 -9.69 -23.93
C PHE A 448 -5.80 -10.34 -23.98
N GLU A 449 -6.64 -9.95 -23.04
CA GLU A 449 -8.05 -10.30 -23.02
C GLU A 449 -8.86 -9.01 -23.12
N PHE A 450 -9.93 -9.02 -23.92
CA PHE A 450 -10.83 -7.89 -24.10
C PHE A 450 -12.26 -8.42 -24.06
N THR A 451 -12.94 -8.17 -22.95
CA THR A 451 -14.27 -8.70 -22.67
C THR A 451 -15.26 -7.55 -22.56
N MET A 452 -16.30 -7.59 -23.40
CA MET A 452 -17.39 -6.62 -23.32
C MET A 452 -18.16 -6.78 -22.02
N ILE A 453 -18.53 -5.66 -21.40
CA ILE A 453 -19.31 -5.68 -20.17
C ILE A 453 -20.77 -5.95 -20.50
N ASP A 454 -21.27 -7.03 -19.92
CA ASP A 454 -22.66 -7.44 -20.04
C ASP A 454 -23.43 -6.97 -18.80
N LYS A 455 -24.27 -5.95 -18.98
CA LYS A 455 -25.05 -5.35 -17.90
C LYS A 455 -26.02 -6.33 -17.25
N GLU A 456 -26.45 -7.38 -17.96
CA GLU A 456 -27.34 -8.41 -17.41
C GLU A 456 -26.60 -9.32 -16.43
N LYS A 457 -25.29 -9.52 -16.64
CA LYS A 457 -24.43 -10.33 -15.76
C LYS A 457 -23.85 -9.52 -14.59
N GLY A 458 -23.73 -8.21 -14.74
CA GLY A 458 -23.30 -7.32 -13.67
C GLY A 458 -22.90 -5.93 -14.16
N SER A 459 -22.98 -4.96 -13.25
CA SER A 459 -22.50 -3.60 -13.51
C SER A 459 -21.01 -3.55 -13.84
N ALA A 460 -20.58 -2.57 -14.66
CA ALA A 460 -19.17 -2.32 -14.93
C ALA A 460 -18.39 -2.05 -13.64
N THR A 461 -19.01 -1.37 -12.68
CA THR A 461 -18.50 -1.19 -11.33
C THR A 461 -18.27 -2.53 -10.62
N GLY A 462 -19.18 -3.49 -10.77
CA GLY A 462 -19.05 -4.85 -10.22
C GLY A 462 -17.82 -5.61 -10.73
N TYR A 463 -17.51 -5.51 -12.03
CA TYR A 463 -16.34 -6.17 -12.63
C TYR A 463 -15.03 -5.73 -11.99
N ILE A 464 -14.85 -4.42 -11.77
CA ILE A 464 -13.63 -3.86 -11.17
C ILE A 464 -13.64 -3.88 -9.64
N ALA A 465 -14.82 -4.02 -9.01
CA ALA A 465 -14.97 -3.99 -7.56
C ALA A 465 -14.18 -5.10 -6.84
N LYS A 466 -14.18 -6.32 -7.40
CA LYS A 466 -13.36 -7.46 -6.91
C LYS A 466 -11.91 -7.03 -6.77
N TYR A 467 -11.36 -6.41 -7.82
CA TYR A 467 -9.97 -5.97 -7.86
C TYR A 467 -9.67 -4.85 -6.88
N ILE A 468 -10.61 -3.92 -6.64
CA ILE A 468 -10.42 -2.89 -5.60
C ILE A 468 -10.33 -3.52 -4.21
N SER A 469 -11.28 -4.40 -3.86
CA SER A 469 -11.31 -5.05 -2.55
C SER A 469 -10.05 -5.89 -2.33
N LYS A 470 -9.64 -6.70 -3.32
CA LYS A 470 -8.40 -7.51 -3.28
C LYS A 470 -7.14 -6.66 -3.04
N ASN A 471 -7.07 -5.47 -3.66
CA ASN A 471 -5.86 -4.65 -3.68
C ASN A 471 -5.78 -3.59 -2.55
N ILE A 472 -6.84 -3.42 -1.74
CA ILE A 472 -6.90 -2.38 -0.69
C ILE A 472 -6.92 -2.97 0.73
N ASP A 473 -7.96 -3.72 1.09
CA ASP A 473 -8.20 -4.16 2.48
C ASP A 473 -8.84 -5.55 2.61
N GLY A 474 -9.15 -6.21 1.50
CA GLY A 474 -9.85 -7.51 1.51
C GLY A 474 -11.29 -7.40 2.03
N TYR A 475 -11.90 -6.21 1.98
CA TYR A 475 -13.24 -6.00 2.54
C TYR A 475 -14.30 -6.90 1.89
N ALA A 476 -15.15 -7.50 2.73
CA ALA A 476 -16.21 -8.45 2.36
C ALA A 476 -15.71 -9.76 1.72
N LEU A 477 -14.42 -10.07 1.84
CA LEU A 477 -13.80 -11.27 1.27
C LEU A 477 -13.32 -12.27 2.35
N ASP A 478 -13.85 -12.19 3.58
CA ASP A 478 -13.37 -12.97 4.72
C ASP A 478 -13.45 -14.50 4.49
N ASN A 479 -14.36 -14.97 3.61
CA ASN A 479 -14.56 -16.38 3.27
C ASN A 479 -14.22 -16.73 1.81
N GLU A 480 -13.64 -15.80 1.05
CA GLU A 480 -13.29 -16.03 -0.35
C GLU A 480 -11.80 -16.35 -0.52
N VAL A 481 -11.52 -17.17 -1.53
CA VAL A 481 -10.18 -17.68 -1.84
C VAL A 481 -9.72 -17.06 -3.15
N ASP A 482 -8.43 -16.73 -3.24
CA ASP A 482 -7.85 -16.22 -4.47
C ASP A 482 -7.70 -17.31 -5.54
N ASP A 483 -8.19 -17.04 -6.75
CA ASP A 483 -8.16 -17.99 -7.88
C ASP A 483 -6.72 -18.32 -8.32
N GLU A 484 -5.79 -17.35 -8.22
CA GLU A 484 -4.40 -17.57 -8.63
C GLU A 484 -3.61 -18.34 -7.57
N THR A 485 -3.82 -18.07 -6.29
CA THR A 485 -2.96 -18.58 -5.21
C THR A 485 -3.60 -19.65 -4.34
N GLY A 486 -4.93 -19.66 -4.20
CA GLY A 486 -5.63 -20.53 -3.28
C GLY A 486 -5.60 -20.04 -1.83
N GLU A 487 -5.12 -18.82 -1.56
CA GLU A 487 -5.05 -18.23 -0.21
C GLU A 487 -6.29 -17.37 0.13
N ASN A 488 -6.50 -17.10 1.42
CA ASN A 488 -7.58 -16.23 1.89
C ASN A 488 -7.35 -14.78 1.41
N LEU A 489 -8.36 -14.18 0.77
CA LEU A 489 -8.25 -12.88 0.10
C LEU A 489 -7.86 -11.72 1.04
N LYS A 490 -8.11 -11.83 2.34
CA LYS A 490 -7.68 -10.80 3.32
C LYS A 490 -6.18 -10.79 3.54
N GLU A 491 -5.55 -11.97 3.66
CA GLU A 491 -4.09 -12.07 3.77
C GLU A 491 -3.42 -11.72 2.45
N THR A 492 -4.01 -12.13 1.32
CA THR A 492 -3.62 -11.71 -0.03
C THR A 492 -3.56 -10.18 -0.16
N SER A 493 -4.56 -9.45 0.34
CA SER A 493 -4.57 -7.98 0.25
C SER A 493 -3.38 -7.30 0.94
N LYS A 494 -2.90 -7.87 2.05
CA LYS A 494 -1.71 -7.38 2.76
C LYS A 494 -0.44 -7.65 1.95
N ALA A 495 -0.32 -8.84 1.37
CA ALA A 495 0.82 -9.21 0.52
C ALA A 495 0.90 -8.33 -0.73
N VAL A 496 -0.24 -8.11 -1.39
CA VAL A 496 -0.37 -7.21 -2.55
C VAL A 496 -0.01 -5.76 -2.17
N THR A 497 -0.46 -5.27 -1.00
CA THR A 497 -0.10 -3.92 -0.53
C THR A 497 1.39 -3.82 -0.18
N ALA A 498 1.98 -4.87 0.38
CA ALA A 498 3.41 -4.95 0.64
C ALA A 498 4.21 -4.92 -0.66
N TRP A 499 3.81 -5.71 -1.67
CA TRP A 499 4.36 -5.70 -3.02
C TRP A 499 4.31 -4.30 -3.65
N ALA A 500 3.13 -3.67 -3.68
CA ALA A 500 2.97 -2.35 -4.29
C ALA A 500 3.83 -1.28 -3.58
N SER A 501 3.93 -1.36 -2.25
CA SER A 501 4.78 -0.48 -1.45
C SER A 501 6.27 -0.73 -1.69
N ARG A 502 6.69 -2.00 -1.76
CA ARG A 502 8.07 -2.44 -2.00
C ARG A 502 8.57 -1.91 -3.32
N TRP A 503 7.78 -2.08 -4.38
CA TRP A 503 8.17 -1.73 -5.75
C TRP A 503 7.73 -0.32 -6.18
N LYS A 504 7.10 0.46 -5.29
CA LYS A 504 6.58 1.81 -5.59
C LYS A 504 5.59 1.81 -6.76
N ILE A 505 4.75 0.78 -6.88
CA ILE A 505 3.78 0.63 -7.96
C ILE A 505 2.46 1.31 -7.57
N ARG A 506 2.02 2.25 -8.40
CA ARG A 506 0.68 2.84 -8.27
C ARG A 506 -0.36 1.84 -8.76
N GLN A 507 -1.11 1.25 -7.84
CA GLN A 507 -2.15 0.25 -8.17
C GLN A 507 -3.30 0.87 -8.97
N PHE A 508 -3.94 1.94 -8.48
CA PHE A 508 -5.13 2.53 -9.11
C PHE A 508 -4.84 3.82 -9.87
N GLN A 509 -5.29 3.89 -11.12
CA GLN A 509 -5.16 5.05 -12.00
C GLN A 509 -6.48 5.33 -12.70
N GLN A 510 -6.98 6.57 -12.59
CA GLN A 510 -8.07 7.05 -13.44
C GLN A 510 -7.57 7.29 -14.85
N LEU A 511 -8.39 6.98 -15.84
CA LEU A 511 -8.18 7.25 -17.25
C LEU A 511 -9.24 8.27 -17.67
N GLY A 512 -8.83 9.42 -18.20
CA GLY A 512 -9.75 10.52 -18.49
C GLY A 512 -10.43 11.12 -17.24
N GLY A 513 -11.48 11.89 -17.47
CA GLY A 513 -12.38 12.49 -16.49
C GLY A 513 -11.80 13.61 -15.64
N ALA A 514 -12.65 14.14 -14.77
CA ALA A 514 -12.31 15.28 -13.92
C ALA A 514 -11.28 14.91 -12.81
N PRO A 515 -10.43 15.85 -12.37
CA PRO A 515 -9.39 15.57 -11.38
C PRO A 515 -9.97 15.29 -9.99
N VAL A 516 -9.63 14.15 -9.39
CA VAL A 516 -10.03 13.81 -8.01
C VAL A 516 -9.45 14.78 -6.96
N THR A 517 -8.32 15.43 -7.24
CA THR A 517 -7.73 16.38 -6.29
C THR A 517 -8.56 17.65 -6.18
N VAL A 518 -9.14 18.15 -7.28
CA VAL A 518 -10.07 19.30 -7.25
C VAL A 518 -11.34 18.92 -6.49
N TRP A 519 -11.90 17.75 -6.76
CA TRP A 519 -13.01 17.17 -6.00
C TRP A 519 -12.76 17.16 -4.49
N ARG A 520 -11.62 16.63 -4.06
CA ARG A 520 -11.25 16.58 -2.63
C ARG A 520 -11.08 17.97 -2.02
N GLU A 521 -10.52 18.91 -2.79
CA GLU A 521 -10.30 20.28 -2.31
C GLU A 521 -11.61 21.07 -2.18
N LEU A 522 -12.54 20.91 -3.12
CA LEU A 522 -13.88 21.51 -3.06
C LEU A 522 -14.67 21.03 -1.84
N ARG A 523 -14.64 19.72 -1.54
CA ARG A 523 -15.32 19.14 -0.37
C ARG A 523 -14.82 19.65 0.98
N ARG A 524 -13.72 20.41 1.01
CA ARG A 524 -13.29 21.13 2.21
C ARG A 524 -14.19 22.31 2.55
N LEU A 525 -14.84 22.91 1.55
CA LEU A 525 -15.80 24.01 1.69
C LEU A 525 -17.15 23.52 2.24
N LYS A 526 -17.42 22.20 2.15
CA LYS A 526 -18.69 21.58 2.57
C LYS A 526 -19.86 22.24 1.82
N SER A 527 -21.02 22.35 2.47
CA SER A 527 -22.24 22.92 1.91
C SER A 527 -22.25 24.47 1.86
N GLN A 528 -21.08 25.09 1.76
CA GLN A 528 -20.98 26.54 1.54
C GLN A 528 -21.48 26.87 0.13
N LYS A 529 -22.30 27.91 0.02
CA LYS A 529 -22.67 28.50 -1.27
C LYS A 529 -21.60 29.50 -1.69
N VAL A 530 -21.18 29.43 -2.94
CA VAL A 530 -20.15 30.27 -3.51
C VAL A 530 -20.79 31.21 -4.56
N GLU A 531 -20.32 32.45 -4.64
CA GLU A 531 -20.88 33.44 -5.57
C GLU A 531 -20.53 33.15 -7.04
N ASP A 532 -19.36 32.57 -7.29
CA ASP A 532 -18.91 32.21 -8.64
C ASP A 532 -19.80 31.10 -9.23
N LYS A 533 -20.54 31.46 -10.29
CA LYS A 533 -21.53 30.61 -10.98
C LYS A 533 -20.91 29.38 -11.66
N ILE A 534 -19.59 29.34 -11.84
CA ILE A 534 -18.87 28.20 -12.41
C ILE A 534 -18.41 27.25 -11.30
N ILE A 535 -17.93 27.79 -10.17
CA ILE A 535 -17.45 26.98 -9.05
C ILE A 535 -18.61 26.36 -8.27
N ASP A 536 -19.70 27.10 -8.03
CA ASP A 536 -20.80 26.68 -7.16
C ASP A 536 -21.44 25.34 -7.60
N PRO A 537 -21.78 25.11 -8.88
CA PRO A 537 -22.32 23.82 -9.32
C PRO A 537 -21.32 22.67 -9.16
N VAL A 538 -20.03 22.92 -9.42
CA VAL A 538 -18.97 21.92 -9.30
C VAL A 538 -18.75 21.54 -7.82
N LEU A 539 -18.82 22.53 -6.93
CA LEU A 539 -18.79 22.33 -5.47
C LEU A 539 -19.99 21.52 -5.00
N ALA A 540 -21.21 21.91 -5.41
CA ALA A 540 -22.44 21.25 -5.01
C ALA A 540 -22.42 19.76 -5.37
N SER A 541 -22.04 19.40 -6.60
CA SER A 541 -21.87 18.01 -7.01
C SER A 541 -20.82 17.27 -6.18
N ALA A 542 -19.69 17.94 -5.87
CA ALA A 542 -18.63 17.34 -5.08
C ALA A 542 -19.04 17.07 -3.62
N ASP A 543 -19.79 17.98 -3.01
CA ASP A 543 -20.24 17.88 -1.61
C ASP A 543 -21.22 16.72 -1.43
N VAL A 544 -22.25 16.63 -2.30
CA VAL A 544 -23.25 15.55 -2.25
C VAL A 544 -22.68 14.18 -2.64
N GLY A 545 -21.51 14.14 -3.27
CA GLY A 545 -20.86 12.89 -3.68
C GLY A 545 -21.31 12.37 -5.05
N ASP A 546 -21.87 13.23 -5.90
CA ASP A 546 -22.22 12.90 -7.27
C ASP A 546 -21.03 13.13 -8.22
N TRP A 547 -20.33 12.04 -8.53
CA TRP A 547 -19.17 12.09 -9.40
C TRP A 547 -19.51 12.33 -10.88
N ALA A 548 -20.69 11.86 -11.33
CA ALA A 548 -21.15 12.04 -12.70
C ALA A 548 -21.43 13.53 -12.95
N ALA A 549 -22.26 14.15 -12.12
CA ALA A 549 -22.56 15.57 -12.20
C ALA A 549 -21.32 16.44 -12.04
N TYR A 550 -20.41 16.10 -11.11
CA TYR A 550 -19.14 16.82 -10.96
C TYR A 550 -18.29 16.77 -12.23
N THR A 551 -18.20 15.60 -12.85
CA THR A 551 -17.44 15.42 -14.08
C THR A 551 -18.06 16.21 -15.23
N ASN A 552 -19.39 16.18 -15.38
CA ASN A 552 -20.13 16.99 -16.35
C ASN A 552 -19.91 18.49 -16.12
N HIS A 553 -20.05 18.97 -14.88
CA HIS A 553 -19.80 20.37 -14.55
C HIS A 553 -18.36 20.80 -14.83
N GLN A 554 -17.38 19.90 -14.69
CA GLN A 554 -15.99 20.15 -15.07
C GLN A 554 -15.71 20.17 -16.58
N GLY A 555 -16.68 19.81 -17.43
CA GLY A 555 -16.55 19.76 -18.89
C GLY A 555 -16.69 18.35 -19.49
N GLY A 556 -17.13 17.37 -18.71
CA GLY A 556 -17.39 16.00 -19.14
C GLY A 556 -16.20 15.04 -18.99
N PRO A 557 -16.39 13.74 -19.27
CA PRO A 557 -15.38 12.70 -19.03
C PRO A 557 -14.17 12.80 -19.99
N MET A 558 -14.28 13.53 -21.10
CA MET A 558 -13.21 13.73 -22.08
C MET A 558 -12.55 15.11 -22.00
N VAL A 559 -12.87 15.91 -20.97
CA VAL A 559 -12.38 17.29 -20.85
C VAL A 559 -10.85 17.35 -20.87
N LEU A 560 -10.29 18.26 -21.68
CA LEU A 560 -8.86 18.50 -21.67
C LEU A 560 -8.49 19.32 -20.44
N ARG A 561 -7.25 19.12 -19.95
CA ARG A 561 -6.75 19.85 -18.77
C ARG A 561 -6.86 21.38 -18.94
N LYS A 562 -6.65 21.88 -20.16
CA LYS A 562 -6.72 23.31 -20.50
C LYS A 562 -8.15 23.89 -20.51
N ASP A 563 -9.16 23.03 -20.53
CA ASP A 563 -10.58 23.41 -20.63
C ASP A 563 -11.35 23.11 -19.32
N LEU A 564 -10.67 22.60 -18.29
CA LEU A 564 -11.25 22.41 -16.95
C LEU A 564 -11.79 23.73 -16.38
N LYS A 565 -13.05 23.69 -15.95
CA LYS A 565 -13.78 24.84 -15.39
C LYS A 565 -13.30 25.26 -14.01
N VAL A 566 -12.82 24.32 -13.19
CA VAL A 566 -12.27 24.58 -11.85
C VAL A 566 -10.89 23.93 -11.69
N ARG A 567 -9.92 24.66 -11.15
CA ARG A 567 -8.55 24.19 -10.93
C ARG A 567 -8.05 24.47 -9.53
N LEU A 568 -7.01 23.75 -9.13
CA LEU A 568 -6.27 24.02 -7.91
C LEU A 568 -5.44 25.29 -8.06
N SER A 569 -5.49 26.13 -7.03
CA SER A 569 -4.57 27.23 -6.80
C SER A 569 -3.47 26.77 -5.84
N TYR A 570 -2.24 27.21 -6.08
CA TYR A 570 -1.07 26.81 -5.30
C TYR A 570 -0.39 28.04 -4.69
N GLU A 571 0.22 27.84 -3.54
CA GLU A 571 1.26 28.71 -3.00
C GLU A 571 2.63 28.04 -3.16
N GLU A 572 3.65 28.86 -3.33
CA GLU A 572 5.03 28.44 -3.41
C GLU A 572 5.69 28.55 -2.03
N GLU A 573 6.37 27.49 -1.63
CA GLU A 573 7.15 27.43 -0.40
C GLU A 573 8.51 26.81 -0.72
N LEU A 574 9.54 27.16 0.04
CA LEU A 574 10.86 26.56 -0.11
C LEU A 574 11.00 25.37 0.83
N ASN A 575 11.54 24.26 0.33
CA ASN A 575 11.92 23.13 1.19
C ASN A 575 13.28 23.38 1.88
N GLN A 576 13.77 22.42 2.66
CA GLN A 576 15.05 22.52 3.37
C GLN A 576 16.30 22.67 2.48
N TYR A 577 16.15 22.45 1.17
CA TYR A 577 17.18 22.65 0.16
C TYR A 577 16.85 23.84 -0.73
N GLU A 578 15.99 24.76 -0.28
CA GLU A 578 15.56 25.94 -1.02
C GLU A 578 14.91 25.63 -2.38
N GLU A 579 14.38 24.42 -2.58
CA GLU A 579 13.61 24.09 -3.79
C GLU A 579 12.17 24.57 -3.64
N THR A 580 11.67 25.25 -4.67
CA THR A 580 10.27 25.65 -4.75
C THR A 580 9.36 24.44 -4.82
N ILE A 581 8.57 24.24 -3.76
CA ILE A 581 7.50 23.26 -3.69
C ILE A 581 6.14 23.96 -3.81
N LYS A 582 5.22 23.34 -4.57
CA LYS A 582 3.85 23.83 -4.74
C LYS A 582 2.95 23.19 -3.70
N LYS A 583 2.38 23.98 -2.79
CA LYS A 583 1.35 23.54 -1.85
C LYS A 583 -0.02 24.03 -2.32
N ILE A 584 -1.03 23.17 -2.24
CA ILE A 584 -2.39 23.54 -2.60
C ILE A 584 -2.88 24.59 -1.59
N LYS A 585 -3.37 25.73 -2.07
CA LYS A 585 -3.93 26.81 -1.23
C LYS A 585 -5.46 26.91 -1.34
N GLY A 586 -5.99 26.53 -2.50
CA GLY A 586 -7.37 26.84 -2.85
C GLY A 586 -7.81 26.25 -4.17
N VAL A 587 -8.97 26.72 -4.61
CA VAL A 587 -9.52 26.49 -5.95
C VAL A 587 -9.83 27.82 -6.62
N PHE A 588 -9.87 27.83 -7.95
CA PHE A 588 -10.33 28.98 -8.74
C PHE A 588 -10.88 28.49 -10.08
N SER A 589 -11.67 29.33 -10.75
CA SER A 589 -12.07 29.10 -12.13
C SER A 589 -11.13 29.83 -13.09
N PRO A 590 -10.48 29.13 -14.05
CA PRO A 590 -9.69 29.79 -15.09
C PRO A 590 -10.52 30.72 -15.98
N LEU A 591 -11.82 30.47 -16.13
CA LEU A 591 -12.73 31.26 -16.96
C LEU A 591 -13.13 32.58 -16.29
N SER A 592 -13.35 32.55 -14.97
CA SER A 592 -13.60 33.75 -14.15
C SER A 592 -12.32 34.49 -13.73
N GLY A 593 -11.15 33.92 -14.01
CA GLY A 593 -9.85 34.47 -13.63
C GLY A 593 -9.56 34.36 -12.12
N LEU A 594 -8.46 34.98 -11.68
CA LEU A 594 -7.98 34.89 -10.29
C LEU A 594 -8.92 35.54 -9.26
N ALA A 595 -9.84 36.41 -9.69
CA ALA A 595 -10.87 36.99 -8.82
C ALA A 595 -11.81 35.92 -8.24
N SER A 596 -11.95 34.77 -8.90
CA SER A 596 -12.72 33.62 -8.41
C SER A 596 -11.98 32.73 -7.40
N PHE A 597 -10.80 33.15 -6.94
CA PHE A 597 -10.02 32.36 -6.00
C PHE A 597 -10.72 32.19 -4.66
N ILE A 598 -10.80 30.95 -4.20
CA ILE A 598 -11.35 30.57 -2.90
C ILE A 598 -10.26 29.85 -2.11
N CYS A 599 -9.89 30.43 -0.97
CA CYS A 599 -8.97 29.78 -0.05
C CYS A 599 -9.69 28.66 0.69
N THR A 600 -9.24 27.43 0.47
CA THR A 600 -9.78 26.22 1.12
C THR A 600 -8.96 25.80 2.32
N ARG A 601 -7.77 26.38 2.53
CA ARG A 601 -6.81 26.03 3.60
C ARG A 601 -6.54 27.21 4.52
N LEU A 602 -7.53 27.50 5.36
CA LEU A 602 -7.52 28.65 6.27
C LEU A 602 -6.55 28.51 7.45
N ILE A 603 -6.19 27.28 7.82
CA ILE A 603 -5.39 27.01 9.02
C ILE A 603 -4.06 26.40 8.63
N LYS A 604 -2.97 26.98 9.13
CA LYS A 604 -1.63 26.39 9.06
C LYS A 604 -1.43 25.40 10.20
N TRP A 605 -1.26 24.13 9.84
CA TRP A 605 -1.05 23.05 10.79
C TRP A 605 0.42 22.66 10.86
N LYS A 606 0.95 22.51 12.08
CA LYS A 606 2.29 21.98 12.34
C LYS A 606 2.19 20.64 13.05
N ILE A 607 3.00 19.66 12.63
CA ILE A 607 3.08 18.38 13.33
C ILE A 607 3.97 18.55 14.57
N VAL A 608 3.43 18.23 15.75
CA VAL A 608 4.10 18.34 17.06
C VAL A 608 3.95 17.04 17.86
N LYS A 609 4.80 16.81 18.87
CA LYS A 609 4.60 15.68 19.80
C LYS A 609 3.37 15.97 20.67
N LYS A 610 2.54 14.95 20.93
CA LYS A 610 1.40 15.09 21.86
C LYS A 610 1.92 15.52 23.23
N GLU A 611 1.34 16.58 23.79
CA GLU A 611 1.59 16.96 25.17
C GLU A 611 1.00 15.91 26.13
N LYS A 612 1.82 15.38 27.06
CA LYS A 612 1.41 14.31 27.98
C LYS A 612 0.36 14.72 29.03
N ASN A 613 -0.01 16.01 29.13
CA ASN A 613 -0.73 16.56 30.29
C ASN A 613 -1.98 17.40 29.99
N LYS A 614 -2.51 17.43 28.75
CA LYS A 614 -3.78 18.16 28.44
C LYS A 614 -5.03 17.28 28.36
N ASP A 615 -4.92 15.96 28.49
CA ASP A 615 -6.11 15.07 28.52
C ASP A 615 -6.99 15.27 29.77
N LEU A 616 -6.41 15.75 30.88
CA LEU A 616 -7.17 16.14 32.08
C LEU A 616 -7.88 17.49 31.94
N ASP A 617 -7.47 18.34 30.98
CA ASP A 617 -7.99 19.69 30.81
C ASP A 617 -9.05 19.80 29.69
N LEU A 618 -9.16 18.81 28.80
CA LEU A 618 -10.22 18.76 27.77
C LEU A 618 -11.64 18.68 28.40
N LYS A 619 -11.80 17.96 29.52
CA LYS A 619 -13.07 17.95 30.27
C LYS A 619 -13.37 19.27 30.99
N LYS A 620 -12.35 20.04 31.37
CA LYS A 620 -12.50 21.34 32.06
C LYS A 620 -12.64 22.52 31.08
N ARG A 621 -12.01 22.45 29.91
CA ARG A 621 -12.14 23.44 28.82
C ARG A 621 -13.48 23.36 28.09
N ALA A 622 -14.14 22.19 28.07
CA ALA A 622 -15.53 22.09 27.61
C ALA A 622 -16.51 22.95 28.44
N ALA A 623 -16.14 23.33 29.67
CA ALA A 623 -16.94 24.19 30.55
C ALA A 623 -16.56 25.69 30.47
N ARG A 624 -15.55 26.07 29.69
CA ARG A 624 -15.14 27.47 29.47
C ARG A 624 -14.96 27.69 27.97
N THR A 625 -16.02 28.10 27.30
CA THR A 625 -16.04 28.48 25.89
C THR A 625 -15.13 29.68 25.62
N PRO A 626 -14.24 29.59 24.62
CA PRO A 626 -14.16 30.63 23.62
C PRO A 626 -14.60 30.06 22.27
N TRP A 627 -15.51 30.78 21.63
CA TRP A 627 -16.01 30.54 20.27
C TRP A 627 -14.87 30.27 19.28
N SER A 628 -14.85 29.08 18.66
CA SER A 628 -14.07 28.80 17.47
C SER A 628 -14.99 28.36 16.33
N SER A 629 -14.71 28.86 15.12
CA SER A 629 -15.50 28.63 13.89
C SER A 629 -15.38 27.22 13.32
N VAL A 630 -14.70 26.31 14.03
CA VAL A 630 -14.49 24.91 13.60
C VAL A 630 -15.53 23.97 14.21
N ASN A 631 -16.42 24.48 15.08
CA ASN A 631 -17.46 23.69 15.73
C ASN A 631 -18.91 24.14 15.42
N ASN A 632 -19.14 24.80 14.28
CA ASN A 632 -20.47 24.82 13.67
C ASN A 632 -20.68 23.53 12.85
N CYS A 633 -20.61 22.39 13.53
CA CYS A 633 -21.60 21.38 13.25
C CYS A 633 -22.88 21.93 13.87
N THR A 634 -23.85 22.32 13.04
CA THR A 634 -25.24 22.13 13.44
C THR A 634 -25.27 20.75 14.06
N GLN A 635 -25.67 20.63 15.34
CA GLN A 635 -26.08 19.33 15.84
C GLN A 635 -26.99 18.79 14.74
N VAL A 636 -26.59 17.67 14.13
CA VAL A 636 -27.44 17.00 13.17
C VAL A 636 -28.75 16.87 13.93
N LYS A 637 -29.77 17.64 13.54
CA LYS A 637 -31.13 17.31 13.95
C LYS A 637 -31.26 15.90 13.44
N LYS A 638 -31.22 14.95 14.37
CA LYS A 638 -31.40 13.52 14.09
C LYS A 638 -32.52 13.44 13.07
N SER A 639 -32.33 12.63 12.04
CA SER A 639 -33.39 12.48 11.04
C SER A 639 -34.70 12.16 11.80
N PRO A 640 -35.88 12.67 11.38
CA PRO A 640 -37.13 12.35 12.06
C PRO A 640 -37.33 10.83 12.24
N GLN A 641 -36.72 10.03 11.36
CA GLN A 641 -36.69 8.57 11.40
C GLN A 641 -35.85 7.99 12.55
N GLU A 642 -34.73 8.62 12.93
CA GLU A 642 -33.92 8.24 14.09
C GLU A 642 -34.62 8.58 15.41
N ASP A 643 -35.26 9.75 15.48
CA ASP A 643 -36.02 10.17 16.67
C ASP A 643 -37.23 9.23 16.92
N GLN A 644 -37.93 8.83 15.86
CA GLN A 644 -39.04 7.88 15.94
C GLN A 644 -38.61 6.48 16.40
N ARG A 645 -37.47 5.97 15.90
CA ARG A 645 -36.94 4.66 16.31
C ARG A 645 -36.45 4.65 17.75
N GLU A 646 -35.87 5.76 18.20
CA GLU A 646 -35.44 5.92 19.59
C GLU A 646 -36.65 6.01 20.54
N GLU A 647 -37.76 6.59 20.08
CA GLU A 647 -39.02 6.64 20.83
C GLU A 647 -39.71 5.27 20.93
N ILE A 648 -39.76 4.49 19.84
CA ILE A 648 -40.21 3.07 19.89
C ILE A 648 -39.36 2.28 20.88
N ARG A 649 -38.03 2.49 20.86
CA ARG A 649 -37.11 1.81 21.76
C ARG A 649 -37.40 2.14 23.23
N LYS A 650 -37.66 3.40 23.56
CA LYS A 650 -38.05 3.80 24.93
C LYS A 650 -39.35 3.16 25.36
N GLN A 651 -40.37 3.16 24.50
CA GLN A 651 -41.67 2.58 24.82
C GLN A 651 -41.60 1.05 24.99
N LEU A 652 -40.80 0.33 24.18
CA LEU A 652 -40.55 -1.10 24.36
C LEU A 652 -39.89 -1.43 25.70
N LYS A 653 -38.92 -0.60 26.14
CA LYS A 653 -38.31 -0.75 27.47
C LYS A 653 -39.30 -0.57 28.60
N ILE A 654 -40.23 0.38 28.48
CA ILE A 654 -41.28 0.60 29.48
C ILE A 654 -42.24 -0.60 29.54
N ILE A 655 -42.57 -1.17 28.38
CA ILE A 655 -43.47 -2.33 28.27
C ILE A 655 -42.78 -3.65 28.69
N GLY A 656 -41.44 -3.67 28.77
CA GLY A 656 -40.67 -4.85 29.15
C GLY A 656 -40.46 -5.85 28.00
N LEU A 657 -40.52 -5.39 26.76
CA LEU A 657 -40.30 -6.21 25.55
C LEU A 657 -38.90 -5.96 24.95
N PRO A 658 -38.34 -6.92 24.16
CA PRO A 658 -37.03 -6.77 23.54
C PRO A 658 -36.94 -5.51 22.67
N ASP A 659 -35.91 -4.69 22.89
CA ASP A 659 -35.69 -3.41 22.21
C ASP A 659 -34.63 -3.51 21.09
N ASP A 660 -34.48 -4.72 20.54
CA ASP A 660 -33.55 -5.00 19.45
C ASP A 660 -33.98 -4.38 18.11
N ASN A 661 -33.01 -4.23 17.20
CA ASN A 661 -33.26 -3.60 15.91
C ASN A 661 -34.27 -4.38 15.04
N PHE A 662 -34.44 -5.68 15.27
CA PHE A 662 -35.39 -6.50 14.52
C PHE A 662 -36.83 -6.18 14.93
N THR A 663 -37.10 -6.13 16.23
CA THR A 663 -38.40 -5.81 16.82
C THR A 663 -38.83 -4.38 16.49
N ILE A 664 -37.89 -3.43 16.58
CA ILE A 664 -38.11 -2.04 16.19
C ILE A 664 -38.42 -1.93 14.69
N ASN A 665 -37.68 -2.64 13.83
CA ASN A 665 -37.93 -2.61 12.38
C ASN A 665 -39.33 -3.14 12.03
N ARG A 666 -39.80 -4.22 12.68
CA ARG A 666 -41.15 -4.76 12.44
C ARG A 666 -42.26 -3.76 12.80
N LEU A 667 -42.17 -3.14 13.98
CA LEU A 667 -43.13 -2.11 14.41
C LEU A 667 -43.07 -0.86 13.53
N TYR A 668 -41.87 -0.46 13.11
CA TYR A 668 -41.65 0.66 12.20
C TYR A 668 -42.28 0.39 10.81
N LEU A 669 -42.21 -0.86 10.34
CA LEU A 669 -42.89 -1.34 9.12
C LEU A 669 -44.39 -1.59 9.32
N ARG A 670 -44.97 -1.18 10.46
CA ARG A 670 -46.41 -1.30 10.82
C ARG A 670 -46.90 -2.74 10.97
N GLU A 671 -45.98 -3.68 11.18
CA GLU A 671 -46.32 -5.04 11.60
C GLU A 671 -46.73 -5.05 13.07
N SER A 672 -47.68 -5.92 13.41
CA SER A 672 -48.09 -6.13 14.80
C SER A 672 -47.26 -7.24 15.45
N LEU A 673 -46.87 -7.02 16.70
CA LEU A 673 -46.15 -8.00 17.52
C LEU A 673 -47.12 -8.65 18.50
N LYS A 674 -47.21 -9.98 18.52
CA LYS A 674 -48.05 -10.69 19.48
C LYS A 674 -47.41 -10.63 20.88
N ILE A 675 -48.15 -10.14 21.86
CA ILE A 675 -47.69 -10.05 23.27
C ILE A 675 -48.29 -11.18 24.12
N SER A 676 -49.55 -11.55 23.87
CA SER A 676 -50.25 -12.65 24.54
C SER A 676 -51.27 -13.31 23.60
N GLU A 677 -51.99 -14.35 24.07
CA GLU A 677 -52.92 -15.11 23.22
C GLU A 677 -53.95 -14.23 22.48
N ASN A 678 -54.41 -13.16 23.13
CA ASN A 678 -55.42 -12.24 22.61
C ASN A 678 -54.94 -10.78 22.48
N GLN A 679 -53.64 -10.48 22.61
CA GLN A 679 -53.12 -9.10 22.56
C GLN A 679 -51.93 -8.92 21.62
N TRP A 680 -51.96 -7.80 20.89
CA TRP A 680 -50.98 -7.41 19.89
C TRP A 680 -50.50 -5.98 20.12
N LEU A 681 -49.21 -5.75 20.04
CA LEU A 681 -48.60 -4.42 20.00
C LEU A 681 -48.56 -3.91 18.56
N LYS A 682 -49.02 -2.68 18.34
CA LYS A 682 -48.93 -2.02 17.03
C LYS A 682 -48.64 -0.52 17.18
N LEU A 683 -48.08 0.09 16.14
CA LEU A 683 -47.92 1.55 16.07
C LEU A 683 -49.29 2.19 15.76
N ASP A 684 -49.70 3.19 16.54
CA ASP A 684 -50.89 4.01 16.25
C ASP A 684 -50.62 4.98 15.09
N ASN A 685 -51.65 5.26 14.29
CA ASN A 685 -51.61 6.15 13.13
C ASN A 685 -52.45 7.43 13.34
N THR A 686 -53.07 7.61 14.51
CA THR A 686 -54.07 8.67 14.74
C THR A 686 -53.58 9.87 15.55
N LEU A 687 -52.34 9.81 16.05
CA LEU A 687 -51.73 10.86 16.87
C LEU A 687 -50.48 11.39 16.17
N ASP A 688 -50.24 12.71 16.25
CA ASP A 688 -49.00 13.34 15.79
C ASP A 688 -47.83 12.90 16.68
N GLY A 689 -47.28 11.71 16.41
CA GLY A 689 -46.23 11.07 17.21
C GLY A 689 -46.14 9.56 16.99
N VAL A 690 -45.09 8.92 17.50
CA VAL A 690 -44.93 7.46 17.44
C VAL A 690 -45.33 6.85 18.77
N HIS A 691 -46.49 6.18 18.81
CA HIS A 691 -47.03 5.56 20.02
C HIS A 691 -47.35 4.08 19.78
N LEU A 692 -46.95 3.24 20.74
CA LEU A 692 -47.28 1.81 20.77
C LEU A 692 -48.58 1.60 21.54
N ILE A 693 -49.54 0.93 20.92
CA ILE A 693 -50.83 0.58 21.53
C ILE A 693 -51.03 -0.93 21.55
N VAL A 694 -51.66 -1.42 22.61
CA VAL A 694 -52.08 -2.82 22.74
C VAL A 694 -53.48 -2.97 22.17
N SER A 695 -53.65 -3.94 21.27
CA SER A 695 -54.86 -4.18 20.49
C SER A 695 -55.24 -5.65 20.58
N ASN A 696 -56.53 -5.95 20.70
CA ASN A 696 -57.02 -7.33 20.75
C ASN A 696 -57.14 -7.97 19.35
N SER A 697 -56.52 -7.37 18.33
CA SER A 697 -56.57 -7.80 16.93
C SER A 697 -55.30 -7.37 16.19
N PRO A 698 -54.75 -8.18 15.28
CA PRO A 698 -53.58 -7.82 14.46
C PRO A 698 -53.91 -6.73 13.44
N SER A 699 -52.88 -6.02 12.96
CA SER A 699 -53.00 -4.99 11.93
C SER A 699 -53.42 -5.59 10.58
N ARG A 700 -54.49 -5.06 9.96
CA ARG A 700 -54.92 -5.44 8.60
C ARG A 700 -54.03 -4.76 7.57
N PHE A 701 -53.26 -5.54 6.81
CA PHE A 701 -52.49 -5.06 5.65
C PHE A 701 -53.45 -4.51 4.57
N LYS A 702 -53.35 -3.23 4.21
CA LYS A 702 -53.89 -2.74 2.93
C LYS A 702 -52.82 -2.95 1.86
N LYS A 703 -53.12 -3.72 0.81
CA LYS A 703 -52.25 -3.84 -0.38
C LYS A 703 -51.98 -2.43 -0.96
N PRO A 704 -50.76 -2.14 -1.47
CA PRO A 704 -50.51 -0.91 -2.20
C PRO A 704 -51.41 -0.87 -3.44
N ILE A 705 -52.11 0.25 -3.62
CA ILE A 705 -52.89 0.55 -4.82
C ILE A 705 -51.90 0.69 -5.99
N LYS A 706 -52.15 -0.03 -7.09
CA LYS A 706 -51.39 0.08 -8.35
C LYS A 706 -51.59 1.48 -8.96
N ASN A 707 -50.47 2.09 -9.36
CA ASN A 707 -50.26 3.13 -10.38
C ASN A 707 -51.46 4.01 -10.77
N ASP A 708 -51.32 5.31 -10.55
CA ASP A 708 -51.66 6.30 -11.57
C ASP A 708 -50.44 7.17 -11.84
N PHE A 709 -50.07 7.24 -13.12
CA PHE A 709 -49.02 8.09 -13.65
C PHE A 709 -49.43 9.55 -13.51
N VAL A 710 -48.50 10.40 -13.07
CA VAL A 710 -48.57 11.84 -13.31
C VAL A 710 -47.33 12.20 -14.12
N GLU A 711 -47.52 12.43 -15.41
CA GLU A 711 -46.56 13.14 -16.25
C GLU A 711 -46.33 14.53 -15.65
N PHE A 712 -45.06 14.86 -15.41
CA PHE A 712 -44.63 16.24 -15.27
C PHE A 712 -43.66 16.52 -16.41
N ASP A 713 -44.08 17.39 -17.32
CA ASP A 713 -43.22 18.01 -18.33
C ASP A 713 -42.07 18.76 -17.63
N PHE A 714 -40.84 18.43 -18.01
CA PHE A 714 -39.65 19.27 -17.88
C PHE A 714 -38.77 19.11 -19.13
#